data_AF-A0A0A8HZU0-F1
#
_entry.id   AF-A0A0A8HZU0-F1
#
_cell.length_a   1.000
_cell.length_b   1.000
_cell.length_c   1.000
_cell.angle_alpha   90.00
_cell.angle_beta   90.00
_cell.angle_gamma   90.00
#
_symmetry.space_group_name_H-M   'P 1'
#
loop_
_entity.id
_entity.type
_entity.pdbx_description
1 polymer ?
#
loop_
_entity_poly.entity_id
_entity_poly.type
_entity_poly.pdbx_seq_one_letter_code
_entity_poly.pdbx_strand_id
1 'polypeptide(L)'
;MLIFIPRGGESNNFDLTSSCKKLSKQILLSNIVASLLFSSSFALPSGGKFTHGTSGSISINGKEMNIAGNKQNSIIQWGGGFNIGKGESVNFGGKSQNYLNIAHGTSKSTIEGLLNANGKNVFLINPNGVIITKTGTINANRFVASTSSMSDGDMTAFANMKNFNDGLSFSPIFKPHKAGNVVNMGNINANNVLLIGNKVDIQGGKLGNEKSKTHLVGNKVFVDFGKSIIQSDYNFISALDKSHVYISSVDYYNNVNKYNKANFVKGNYLTNAKNIEKFVSIGSDIDWWHFAKGWNENEQFRNTANEYRLINSIDFGGNQGKNYANYCIDGLGCTSMIVGNGDNRSYLKSFDKSFDGQGYTLKNINIDATVLSFDENMNVGLFGSSKGAVFKNINIDYMNGSIKSNGDYNSIAIGSFVGYGENSKFDKIKIYNINNIEIENNINGNYRHVFVGGFSGQLNRSNVSNIEISNINKIYGKNIQDSASALVGGFVGSVAGGSYSNIKISNINSIVSKTEGGVAIGTGNASKSGGFAGQSYGYDDDYINYKNIIVSNIKNIYSEAKDNQGSFSGGFIGDIAYSESDIFSNIVVDNISNIIAIGGKEGTRGGKMSNSGAGGFSGNIGLYYVNDKSKFSDIKINNIELIKSSGMLSSAGGFTADIHGGIYNNISVSNIKEISSDNNINGDPFGNREASSGGFSGNIASGEFGNIVITNIGSIFSNTMQNDSYSGIFVGNIESPYSNRNFSNIFIYISDNHNIRSNSTNGQSYIGKFYGNLNGQTTFNNIHVYHKAGELGNAVADQNSWGNTLDKINIHTYTNTNSGYTDFENKVSAELDKDGLHKDKDGNLVFTKDFNINSPSKPTTDPDVVLESDDVISAKDLNQWLDEIFAGNYWVDIKDLDKIQGLSESIIQSISFLEALYGQEGMKEILEKFHNDYKTAYSKYDKFKTNKAELLAFINDKLKPLVDSSNKALDQLKIIQEQLKTAIAKYNDYVKKVNENPAIKNEETLNALKAQVDKLNQISGELATTIAKNQITLKDWQDKASDDSNGQFTIKGQFDNVALLIPDLEKVTTNGNENDEYQKISRQIANLQKQTPTFEYEEEETEEVEEASLNQKNKACIVSDNFKTMNPCVVGSF
;
A
#
# COMPACT_ATOMS: atom_id res chain seq x y z
N MET A 1 -13.28 -13.85 -2.26
CA MET A 1 -11.82 -13.84 -2.44
C MET A 1 -11.54 -13.51 -3.90
N LEU A 2 -10.99 -12.34 -4.19
CA LEU A 2 -10.53 -11.93 -5.52
C LEU A 2 -9.07 -11.57 -5.32
N ILE A 3 -8.17 -12.25 -6.05
CA ILE A 3 -6.73 -12.02 -5.97
C ILE A 3 -6.45 -10.60 -6.48
N PHE A 4 -6.23 -9.66 -5.56
CA PHE A 4 -5.67 -8.35 -5.85
C PHE A 4 -4.21 -8.36 -5.37
N ILE A 5 -3.31 -8.13 -6.33
CA ILE A 5 -1.87 -7.96 -6.16
C ILE A 5 -1.61 -6.61 -5.47
N PRO A 6 -0.94 -6.56 -4.29
CA PRO A 6 -0.28 -5.35 -3.84
C PRO A 6 1.09 -5.26 -4.51
N ARG A 7 1.35 -4.16 -5.23
CA ARG A 7 2.71 -3.81 -5.63
C ARG A 7 3.47 -3.26 -4.41
N GLY A 8 4.53 -3.98 -4.06
CA GLY A 8 5.79 -3.56 -3.42
C GLY A 8 5.80 -2.35 -2.48
N GLY A 9 6.11 -2.63 -1.21
CA GLY A 9 6.76 -1.69 -0.30
C GLY A 9 7.81 -2.47 0.51
N GLU A 10 9.06 -2.45 0.07
CA GLU A 10 10.22 -2.77 0.90
C GLU A 10 10.91 -1.46 1.31
N SER A 11 11.06 -1.29 2.62
CA SER A 11 11.91 -0.29 3.24
C SER A 11 13.37 -0.69 3.11
N ASN A 12 14.24 0.21 2.66
CA ASN A 12 15.54 0.45 3.28
C ASN A 12 16.05 1.85 2.91
N ASN A 13 16.58 2.53 3.92
CA ASN A 13 17.15 3.88 3.93
C ASN A 13 18.07 4.18 2.73
N PHE A 14 17.87 5.32 2.07
CA PHE A 14 18.94 6.24 1.66
C PHE A 14 18.33 7.60 1.30
N ASP A 15 18.75 8.65 2.00
CA ASP A 15 18.24 10.01 1.84
C ASP A 15 19.19 10.89 1.01
N LEU A 16 18.57 11.74 0.18
CA LEU A 16 19.03 13.05 -0.34
C LEU A 16 20.26 13.15 -1.26
N THR A 17 20.06 13.37 -2.57
CA THR A 17 19.77 14.68 -3.20
C THR A 17 20.07 14.70 -4.71
N SER A 18 19.35 15.58 -5.43
CA SER A 18 19.69 16.17 -6.74
C SER A 18 19.48 15.31 -8.01
N SER A 19 18.25 15.29 -8.53
CA SER A 19 17.92 15.68 -9.92
C SER A 19 16.41 15.51 -10.19
N CYS A 20 15.58 16.22 -9.42
CA CYS A 20 14.14 16.24 -9.64
C CYS A 20 13.80 17.48 -10.47
N LYS A 21 13.84 17.38 -11.81
CA LYS A 21 13.26 18.42 -12.69
C LYS A 21 12.82 17.99 -14.10
N LYS A 22 12.73 16.70 -14.43
CA LYS A 22 12.39 16.28 -15.82
C LYS A 22 11.47 15.06 -15.98
N LEU A 23 10.64 14.70 -15.00
CA LEU A 23 9.83 13.46 -15.07
C LEU A 23 8.30 13.62 -14.93
N SER A 24 7.72 14.78 -15.28
CA SER A 24 6.25 14.96 -15.27
C SER A 24 5.61 15.24 -16.64
N LYS A 25 6.38 15.18 -17.74
CA LYS A 25 5.84 15.31 -19.12
C LYS A 25 5.84 14.02 -19.94
N GLN A 26 6.20 12.87 -19.38
CA GLN A 26 6.45 11.64 -20.17
C GLN A 26 5.35 10.55 -20.14
N ILE A 27 4.21 10.78 -19.46
CA ILE A 27 3.09 9.80 -19.46
C ILE A 27 1.93 10.21 -20.40
N LEU A 28 1.90 11.45 -20.89
CA LEU A 28 0.93 11.92 -21.89
C LEU A 28 1.54 12.22 -23.28
N LEU A 29 2.85 12.01 -23.45
CA LEU A 29 3.55 12.17 -24.73
C LEU A 29 4.22 10.88 -25.25
N SER A 30 4.33 9.82 -24.45
CA SER A 30 4.93 8.55 -24.89
C SER A 30 4.00 7.68 -25.75
N ASN A 31 2.70 7.99 -25.80
CA ASN A 31 1.75 7.37 -26.74
C ASN A 31 1.49 8.21 -28.02
N ILE A 32 2.11 9.38 -28.16
CA ILE A 32 1.97 10.25 -29.36
C ILE A 32 3.31 10.42 -30.11
N VAL A 33 4.47 10.20 -29.47
CA VAL A 33 5.78 10.36 -30.14
C VAL A 33 6.40 9.05 -30.63
N ALA A 34 5.95 7.88 -30.15
CA ALA A 34 6.31 6.58 -30.75
C ALA A 34 5.52 6.27 -32.04
N SER A 35 4.61 7.15 -32.47
CA SER A 35 3.92 7.11 -33.77
C SER A 35 4.48 8.10 -34.80
N LEU A 36 5.58 8.80 -34.49
CA LEU A 36 6.21 9.77 -35.41
C LEU A 36 7.62 9.37 -35.89
N LEU A 37 8.16 8.21 -35.49
CA LEU A 37 9.50 7.78 -35.92
C LEU A 37 9.56 6.40 -36.60
N PHE A 38 8.42 5.79 -36.91
CA PHE A 38 8.32 4.75 -37.94
C PHE A 38 7.05 4.93 -38.77
N SER A 39 6.96 6.03 -39.51
CA SER A 39 6.01 6.14 -40.62
C SER A 39 6.54 5.37 -41.83
N SER A 40 6.51 4.05 -41.78
CA SER A 40 6.44 3.26 -43.01
C SER A 40 4.98 3.32 -43.49
N SER A 41 4.81 3.95 -44.65
CA SER A 41 3.55 4.11 -45.37
C SER A 41 2.78 2.80 -45.53
N PHE A 42 1.80 2.53 -44.66
CA PHE A 42 0.77 1.49 -44.87
C PHE A 42 -0.60 2.15 -44.93
N ALA A 43 -0.94 2.60 -46.12
CA ALA A 43 -2.07 3.48 -46.38
C ALA A 43 -3.38 2.65 -46.61
N LEU A 44 -3.27 1.45 -47.18
CA LEU A 44 -4.39 0.52 -47.38
C LEU A 44 -4.05 -0.90 -46.90
N PRO A 45 -5.04 -1.81 -46.75
CA PRO A 45 -4.76 -3.22 -46.46
C PRO A 45 -3.80 -3.82 -47.50
N SER A 46 -2.91 -4.74 -47.10
CA SER A 46 -1.87 -5.24 -48.01
C SER A 46 -1.68 -6.75 -47.98
N GLY A 47 -1.27 -7.31 -49.12
CA GLY A 47 -1.05 -8.76 -49.28
C GLY A 47 -2.32 -9.61 -49.25
N GLY A 48 -3.48 -9.05 -49.62
CA GLY A 48 -4.77 -9.74 -49.62
C GLY A 48 -4.88 -10.86 -50.65
N LYS A 49 -5.26 -12.06 -50.22
CA LYS A 49 -5.54 -13.21 -51.10
C LYS A 49 -6.86 -13.88 -50.73
N PHE A 50 -7.69 -14.18 -51.74
CA PHE A 50 -8.87 -15.02 -51.56
C PHE A 50 -8.45 -16.47 -51.28
N THR A 51 -9.04 -17.09 -50.27
CA THR A 51 -8.68 -18.45 -49.80
C THR A 51 -9.91 -19.34 -49.62
N HIS A 52 -9.70 -20.60 -49.23
CA HIS A 52 -10.76 -21.58 -48.90
C HIS A 52 -11.81 -21.73 -50.00
N GLY A 53 -11.36 -21.80 -51.26
CA GLY A 53 -12.24 -21.97 -52.43
C GLY A 53 -13.10 -20.75 -52.76
N THR A 54 -12.88 -19.60 -52.13
CA THR A 54 -13.53 -18.32 -52.49
C THR A 54 -12.73 -17.59 -53.58
N SER A 55 -13.36 -16.68 -54.33
CA SER A 55 -12.70 -15.93 -55.41
C SER A 55 -13.29 -14.53 -55.57
N GLY A 56 -12.51 -13.64 -56.20
CA GLY A 56 -12.88 -12.23 -56.41
C GLY A 56 -11.71 -11.40 -56.93
N SER A 57 -11.84 -10.08 -56.84
CA SER A 57 -10.81 -9.11 -57.23
C SER A 57 -10.55 -8.09 -56.11
N ILE A 58 -9.31 -7.62 -56.03
CA ILE A 58 -8.87 -6.50 -55.17
C ILE A 58 -8.18 -5.51 -56.11
N SER A 59 -8.63 -4.27 -56.13
CA SER A 59 -8.06 -3.20 -56.95
C SER A 59 -7.80 -1.97 -56.11
N ILE A 60 -6.69 -1.28 -56.36
CA ILE A 60 -6.30 -0.05 -55.66
C ILE A 60 -6.29 1.07 -56.68
N ASN A 61 -7.03 2.14 -56.42
CA ASN A 61 -7.05 3.37 -57.20
C ASN A 61 -6.70 4.55 -56.29
N GLY A 62 -5.42 4.90 -56.24
CA GLY A 62 -4.91 5.93 -55.33
C GLY A 62 -5.19 5.58 -53.87
N LYS A 63 -6.06 6.37 -53.22
CA LYS A 63 -6.45 6.23 -51.80
C LYS A 63 -7.65 5.30 -51.59
N GLU A 64 -8.17 4.69 -52.64
CA GLU A 64 -9.35 3.81 -52.57
C GLU A 64 -8.98 2.38 -52.94
N MET A 65 -9.36 1.42 -52.10
CA MET A 65 -9.30 -0.01 -52.40
C MET A 65 -10.70 -0.55 -52.62
N ASN A 66 -10.94 -1.20 -53.76
CA ASN A 66 -12.20 -1.88 -54.08
C ASN A 66 -12.01 -3.40 -54.03
N ILE A 67 -12.85 -4.08 -53.22
CA ILE A 67 -12.82 -5.54 -53.03
C ILE A 67 -14.15 -6.11 -53.52
N ALA A 68 -14.12 -6.99 -54.52
CA ALA A 68 -15.31 -7.60 -55.11
C ALA A 68 -15.20 -9.13 -55.16
N GLY A 69 -15.95 -9.81 -54.29
CA GLY A 69 -16.09 -11.26 -54.26
C GLY A 69 -17.15 -11.79 -55.24
N ASN A 70 -16.91 -12.99 -55.78
CA ASN A 70 -17.72 -13.59 -56.84
C ASN A 70 -18.79 -14.59 -56.32
N LYS A 71 -18.68 -15.05 -55.07
CA LYS A 71 -19.56 -16.03 -54.44
C LYS A 71 -20.49 -15.37 -53.42
N GLN A 72 -21.21 -16.14 -52.59
CA GLN A 72 -21.99 -15.62 -51.46
C GLN A 72 -21.07 -15.16 -50.30
N ASN A 73 -20.01 -15.92 -50.03
CA ASN A 73 -19.05 -15.66 -48.95
C ASN A 73 -17.64 -15.52 -49.55
N SER A 74 -16.85 -14.63 -48.97
CA SER A 74 -15.46 -14.39 -49.34
C SER A 74 -14.56 -14.41 -48.12
N ILE A 75 -13.46 -15.16 -48.21
CA ILE A 75 -12.44 -15.23 -47.17
C ILE A 75 -11.15 -14.68 -47.75
N ILE A 76 -10.64 -13.61 -47.15
CA ILE A 76 -9.44 -12.90 -47.59
C ILE A 76 -8.43 -12.88 -46.45
N GLN A 77 -7.25 -13.44 -46.71
CA GLN A 77 -6.12 -13.41 -45.78
C GLN A 77 -5.16 -12.28 -46.20
N TRP A 78 -4.77 -11.45 -45.23
CA TRP A 78 -3.97 -10.24 -45.42
C TRP A 78 -2.60 -10.42 -44.75
N GLY A 79 -1.59 -10.76 -45.55
CA GLY A 79 -0.23 -11.02 -45.05
C GLY A 79 0.49 -9.77 -44.52
N GLY A 80 0.24 -8.60 -45.12
CA GLY A 80 0.80 -7.33 -44.66
C GLY A 80 -0.11 -6.54 -43.72
N GLY A 81 -1.17 -7.16 -43.21
CA GLY A 81 -2.13 -6.55 -42.29
C GLY A 81 -3.27 -5.80 -42.97
N PHE A 82 -4.21 -5.33 -42.14
CA PHE A 82 -5.42 -4.63 -42.55
C PHE A 82 -5.51 -3.29 -41.83
N ASN A 83 -5.06 -2.22 -42.49
CA ASN A 83 -5.09 -0.84 -42.00
C ASN A 83 -5.80 0.05 -43.03
N ILE A 84 -6.46 1.11 -42.59
CA ILE A 84 -7.04 2.12 -43.48
C ILE A 84 -6.62 3.48 -42.95
N GLY A 85 -5.66 4.12 -43.60
CA GLY A 85 -5.15 5.42 -43.16
C GLY A 85 -6.15 6.56 -43.33
N LYS A 86 -5.83 7.71 -42.72
CA LYS A 86 -6.70 8.89 -42.75
C LYS A 86 -6.88 9.41 -44.18
N GLY A 87 -8.14 9.53 -44.61
CA GLY A 87 -8.50 9.99 -45.96
C GLY A 87 -8.48 8.89 -47.02
N GLU A 88 -8.33 7.63 -46.62
CA GLU A 88 -8.36 6.46 -47.49
C GLU A 88 -9.65 5.68 -47.29
N SER A 89 -10.02 4.88 -48.29
CA SER A 89 -11.25 4.09 -48.25
C SER A 89 -11.07 2.65 -48.72
N VAL A 90 -11.77 1.73 -48.09
CA VAL A 90 -11.93 0.34 -48.52
C VAL A 90 -13.41 0.09 -48.79
N ASN A 91 -13.74 -0.22 -50.04
CA ASN A 91 -15.09 -0.43 -50.53
C ASN A 91 -15.33 -1.91 -50.85
N PHE A 92 -16.27 -2.55 -50.15
CA PHE A 92 -16.69 -3.91 -50.45
C PHE A 92 -17.88 -3.91 -51.42
N GLY A 93 -17.71 -4.61 -52.56
CA GLY A 93 -18.63 -4.69 -53.69
C GLY A 93 -18.93 -6.13 -54.12
N GLY A 94 -19.18 -6.38 -55.40
CA GLY A 94 -19.36 -7.73 -55.96
C GLY A 94 -20.62 -8.48 -55.49
N LYS A 95 -20.66 -9.79 -55.72
CA LYS A 95 -21.80 -10.67 -55.38
C LYS A 95 -21.81 -11.12 -53.91
N SER A 96 -20.64 -11.17 -53.27
CA SER A 96 -20.54 -11.65 -51.88
C SER A 96 -21.30 -10.77 -50.91
N GLN A 97 -22.00 -11.41 -49.98
CA GLN A 97 -22.71 -10.76 -48.89
C GLN A 97 -21.91 -10.78 -47.58
N ASN A 98 -21.00 -11.75 -47.43
CA ASN A 98 -20.19 -11.93 -46.23
C ASN A 98 -18.70 -11.88 -46.58
N TYR A 99 -17.94 -10.99 -45.93
CA TYR A 99 -16.50 -10.82 -46.12
C TYR A 99 -15.74 -11.08 -44.81
N LEU A 100 -15.04 -12.20 -44.75
CA LEU A 100 -14.13 -12.54 -43.66
C LEU A 100 -12.71 -12.12 -44.02
N ASN A 101 -12.20 -11.11 -43.32
CA ASN A 101 -10.87 -10.55 -43.48
C ASN A 101 -10.01 -10.98 -42.29
N ILE A 102 -8.94 -11.72 -42.55
CA ILE A 102 -8.03 -12.22 -41.51
C ILE A 102 -6.67 -11.60 -41.73
N ALA A 103 -6.20 -10.82 -40.75
CA ALA A 103 -4.88 -10.20 -40.78
C ALA A 103 -3.87 -11.09 -40.04
N HIS A 104 -2.80 -11.48 -40.73
CA HIS A 104 -1.77 -12.40 -40.22
C HIS A 104 -0.45 -11.71 -39.86
N GLY A 105 -0.34 -10.39 -40.07
CA GLY A 105 0.87 -9.63 -39.72
C GLY A 105 1.12 -9.54 -38.21
N THR A 106 2.25 -8.98 -37.81
CA THR A 106 2.63 -8.76 -36.40
C THR A 106 1.99 -7.52 -35.76
N SER A 107 1.28 -6.72 -36.56
CA SER A 107 0.70 -5.44 -36.14
C SER A 107 -0.82 -5.49 -35.99
N LYS A 108 -1.33 -4.64 -35.09
CA LYS A 108 -2.76 -4.36 -34.92
C LYS A 108 -3.37 -3.72 -36.17
N SER A 109 -4.66 -3.92 -36.38
CA SER A 109 -5.44 -3.23 -37.41
C SER A 109 -5.86 -1.85 -36.92
N THR A 110 -5.48 -0.80 -37.66
CA THR A 110 -5.84 0.60 -37.35
C THR A 110 -6.71 1.17 -38.47
N ILE A 111 -7.91 1.61 -38.12
CA ILE A 111 -8.89 2.19 -39.04
C ILE A 111 -9.04 3.68 -38.72
N GLU A 112 -8.46 4.52 -39.56
CA GLU A 112 -8.52 5.98 -39.53
C GLU A 112 -9.36 6.57 -40.66
N GLY A 113 -9.47 5.84 -41.78
CA GLY A 113 -10.29 6.18 -42.94
C GLY A 113 -11.65 5.50 -42.95
N LEU A 114 -12.18 5.29 -44.16
CA LEU A 114 -13.53 4.78 -44.41
C LEU A 114 -13.51 3.29 -44.79
N LEU A 115 -14.23 2.45 -44.05
CA LEU A 115 -14.63 1.12 -44.51
C LEU A 115 -16.08 1.18 -44.95
N ASN A 116 -16.36 1.05 -46.24
CA ASN A 116 -17.70 1.08 -46.78
C ASN A 116 -18.09 -0.28 -47.39
N ALA A 117 -19.04 -0.96 -46.77
CA ALA A 117 -19.47 -2.29 -47.17
C ALA A 117 -20.82 -2.33 -47.90
N ASN A 118 -21.43 -1.18 -48.23
CA ASN A 118 -22.64 -1.11 -49.07
C ASN A 118 -23.75 -2.13 -48.69
N GLY A 119 -24.06 -2.26 -47.39
CA GLY A 119 -25.07 -3.19 -46.88
C GLY A 119 -24.62 -4.65 -46.71
N LYS A 120 -23.33 -4.96 -46.87
CA LYS A 120 -22.75 -6.30 -46.66
C LYS A 120 -22.27 -6.51 -45.22
N ASN A 121 -21.99 -7.76 -44.86
CA ASN A 121 -21.43 -8.16 -43.57
C ASN A 121 -19.89 -8.24 -43.66
N VAL A 122 -19.20 -7.60 -42.74
CA VAL A 122 -17.73 -7.56 -42.68
C VAL A 122 -17.24 -8.08 -41.34
N PHE A 123 -16.34 -9.05 -41.39
CA PHE A 123 -15.65 -9.63 -40.25
C PHE A 123 -14.16 -9.31 -40.38
N LEU A 124 -13.57 -8.69 -39.37
CA LEU A 124 -12.15 -8.36 -39.30
C LEU A 124 -11.55 -9.12 -38.10
N ILE A 125 -10.70 -10.10 -38.40
CA ILE A 125 -10.03 -10.93 -37.43
C ILE A 125 -8.54 -10.54 -37.39
N ASN A 126 -8.08 -10.02 -36.26
CA ASN A 126 -6.65 -9.72 -36.05
C ASN A 126 -6.27 -10.02 -34.60
N PRO A 127 -5.53 -11.12 -34.33
CA PRO A 127 -5.09 -11.48 -32.99
C PRO A 127 -4.30 -10.39 -32.25
N ASN A 128 -3.63 -9.49 -32.96
CA ASN A 128 -2.83 -8.42 -32.34
C ASN A 128 -3.65 -7.21 -31.88
N GLY A 129 -4.90 -7.08 -32.32
CA GLY A 129 -5.78 -5.97 -31.94
C GLY A 129 -6.45 -5.27 -33.11
N VAL A 130 -7.54 -4.57 -32.81
CA VAL A 130 -8.28 -3.72 -33.74
C VAL A 130 -8.57 -2.37 -33.09
N ILE A 131 -8.21 -1.27 -33.74
CA ILE A 131 -8.48 0.09 -33.28
C ILE A 131 -9.23 0.85 -34.38
N ILE A 132 -10.44 1.30 -34.06
CA ILE A 132 -11.16 2.30 -34.86
C ILE A 132 -10.90 3.65 -34.21
N THR A 133 -10.12 4.50 -34.87
CA THR A 133 -9.76 5.82 -34.34
C THR A 133 -10.90 6.81 -34.47
N LYS A 134 -10.74 8.01 -33.89
CA LYS A 134 -11.78 9.07 -33.92
C LYS A 134 -12.25 9.47 -35.32
N THR A 135 -11.38 9.37 -36.33
CA THR A 135 -11.75 9.69 -37.73
C THR A 135 -12.25 8.47 -38.51
N GLY A 136 -12.01 7.26 -37.99
CA GLY A 136 -12.42 6.02 -38.62
C GLY A 136 -13.94 5.91 -38.71
N THR A 137 -14.43 5.51 -39.88
CA THR A 137 -15.86 5.29 -40.13
C THR A 137 -16.06 3.92 -40.77
N ILE A 138 -16.97 3.13 -40.21
CA ILE A 138 -17.39 1.83 -40.70
C ILE A 138 -18.85 1.91 -41.12
N ASN A 139 -19.16 1.65 -42.38
CA ASN A 139 -20.53 1.54 -42.90
C ASN A 139 -20.76 0.11 -43.35
N ALA A 140 -21.60 -0.66 -42.65
CA ALA A 140 -21.87 -2.06 -42.96
C ALA A 140 -23.30 -2.47 -42.56
N ASN A 141 -23.77 -3.63 -43.02
CA ASN A 141 -24.98 -4.22 -42.40
C ASN A 141 -24.63 -4.88 -41.05
N ARG A 142 -23.57 -5.69 -41.05
CA ARG A 142 -22.98 -6.27 -39.83
C ARG A 142 -21.49 -6.01 -39.82
N PHE A 143 -20.97 -5.58 -38.67
CA PHE A 143 -19.54 -5.45 -38.44
C PHE A 143 -19.12 -6.32 -37.26
N VAL A 144 -18.13 -7.19 -37.50
CA VAL A 144 -17.50 -8.01 -36.48
C VAL A 144 -16.02 -7.68 -36.42
N ALA A 145 -15.52 -7.28 -35.26
CA ALA A 145 -14.08 -7.18 -35.01
C ALA A 145 -13.72 -8.18 -33.93
N SER A 146 -12.77 -9.07 -34.20
CA SER A 146 -12.33 -10.07 -33.25
C SER A 146 -10.82 -10.20 -33.21
N THR A 147 -10.31 -10.44 -32.02
CA THR A 147 -8.90 -10.77 -31.76
C THR A 147 -8.72 -12.26 -31.44
N SER A 148 -9.81 -13.04 -31.47
CA SER A 148 -9.71 -14.49 -31.33
C SER A 148 -9.28 -15.11 -32.66
N SER A 149 -8.27 -15.97 -32.62
CA SER A 149 -7.82 -16.71 -33.80
C SER A 149 -8.90 -17.69 -34.28
N MET A 150 -8.97 -17.84 -35.60
CA MET A 150 -9.96 -18.68 -36.28
C MET A 150 -9.30 -19.96 -36.81
N SER A 151 -9.95 -21.11 -36.64
CA SER A 151 -9.41 -22.37 -37.16
C SER A 151 -9.70 -22.54 -38.66
N ASP A 152 -8.94 -23.40 -39.33
CA ASP A 152 -9.19 -23.79 -40.72
C ASP A 152 -10.60 -24.38 -40.92
N GLY A 153 -11.06 -25.17 -39.96
CA GLY A 153 -12.42 -25.71 -39.93
C GLY A 153 -13.49 -24.61 -39.87
N ASP A 154 -13.30 -23.60 -39.02
CA ASP A 154 -14.23 -22.47 -38.92
C ASP A 154 -14.25 -21.63 -40.21
N MET A 155 -13.09 -21.44 -40.85
CA MET A 155 -12.99 -20.76 -42.15
C MET A 155 -13.70 -21.55 -43.24
N THR A 156 -13.50 -22.86 -43.30
CA THR A 156 -14.21 -23.74 -44.23
C THR A 156 -15.72 -23.72 -44.00
N ALA A 157 -16.17 -23.73 -42.75
CA ALA A 157 -17.59 -23.59 -42.40
C ALA A 157 -18.15 -22.23 -42.87
N PHE A 158 -17.41 -21.14 -42.68
CA PHE A 158 -17.78 -19.81 -43.17
C PHE A 158 -17.92 -19.76 -44.69
N ALA A 159 -16.96 -20.34 -45.43
CA ALA A 159 -17.00 -20.36 -46.90
C ALA A 159 -18.26 -21.06 -47.43
N ASN A 160 -18.73 -22.10 -46.73
CA ASN A 160 -19.83 -22.98 -47.14
C ASN A 160 -21.23 -22.53 -46.66
N MET A 161 -21.36 -21.38 -46.01
CA MET A 161 -22.68 -20.83 -45.63
C MET A 161 -23.58 -20.63 -46.85
N LYS A 162 -24.84 -21.05 -46.75
CA LYS A 162 -25.73 -21.17 -47.91
C LYS A 162 -26.52 -19.90 -48.20
N ASN A 163 -26.76 -19.07 -47.19
CA ASN A 163 -27.60 -17.88 -47.34
C ASN A 163 -27.05 -16.68 -46.54
N PHE A 164 -27.68 -15.51 -46.72
CA PHE A 164 -27.34 -14.27 -46.01
C PHE A 164 -27.50 -14.38 -44.49
N ASN A 165 -28.57 -15.04 -44.03
CA ASN A 165 -28.93 -15.15 -42.61
C ASN A 165 -27.95 -16.02 -41.82
N ASP A 166 -27.33 -17.03 -42.45
CA ASP A 166 -26.26 -17.83 -41.83
C ASP A 166 -25.09 -16.91 -41.39
N GLY A 167 -24.78 -15.91 -42.22
CA GLY A 167 -23.79 -14.87 -41.91
C GLY A 167 -24.21 -13.91 -40.81
N LEU A 168 -25.51 -13.76 -40.51
CA LEU A 168 -26.01 -12.97 -39.36
C LEU A 168 -25.90 -13.74 -38.04
N SER A 169 -25.88 -15.07 -38.10
CA SER A 169 -25.73 -15.95 -36.93
C SER A 169 -24.28 -16.35 -36.65
N PHE A 170 -23.39 -16.26 -37.66
CA PHE A 170 -21.98 -16.61 -37.50
C PHE A 170 -21.29 -15.76 -36.43
N SER A 171 -20.44 -16.37 -35.59
CA SER A 171 -19.71 -15.65 -34.56
C SER A 171 -18.36 -16.31 -34.26
N PRO A 172 -17.25 -15.56 -34.25
CA PRO A 172 -15.96 -16.11 -33.86
C PRO A 172 -15.95 -16.58 -32.39
N ILE A 173 -15.47 -17.78 -32.11
CA ILE A 173 -15.35 -18.29 -30.73
C ILE A 173 -14.37 -17.40 -29.95
N PHE A 174 -14.82 -16.87 -28.80
CA PHE A 174 -13.95 -16.08 -27.93
C PHE A 174 -12.93 -16.99 -27.22
N LYS A 175 -11.64 -16.66 -27.35
CA LYS A 175 -10.54 -17.39 -26.70
C LYS A 175 -9.77 -16.46 -25.76
N PRO A 176 -10.03 -16.49 -24.44
CA PRO A 176 -9.55 -15.48 -23.49
C PRO A 176 -8.02 -15.43 -23.33
N HIS A 177 -7.30 -16.52 -23.59
CA HIS A 177 -5.88 -16.65 -23.21
C HIS A 177 -4.85 -16.17 -24.25
N LYS A 178 -5.26 -15.65 -25.44
CA LYS A 178 -4.32 -15.34 -26.55
C LYS A 178 -4.68 -14.12 -27.43
N ALA A 179 -5.45 -13.16 -26.95
CA ALA A 179 -6.09 -12.17 -27.83
C ALA A 179 -5.72 -10.71 -27.51
N GLY A 180 -5.47 -9.89 -28.54
CA GLY A 180 -5.29 -8.44 -28.43
C GLY A 180 -6.57 -7.70 -28.01
N ASN A 181 -6.53 -6.36 -28.05
CA ASN A 181 -7.65 -5.51 -27.64
C ASN A 181 -8.46 -5.00 -28.83
N VAL A 182 -9.75 -4.75 -28.62
CA VAL A 182 -10.60 -4.02 -29.56
C VAL A 182 -10.96 -2.68 -28.96
N VAL A 183 -10.55 -1.59 -29.60
CA VAL A 183 -10.81 -0.22 -29.15
C VAL A 183 -11.62 0.53 -30.19
N ASN A 184 -12.75 1.10 -29.80
CA ASN A 184 -13.53 1.99 -30.65
C ASN A 184 -13.53 3.42 -30.11
N MET A 185 -13.14 4.35 -30.96
CA MET A 185 -13.25 5.80 -30.76
C MET A 185 -13.98 6.49 -31.93
N GLY A 186 -14.28 5.74 -33.00
CA GLY A 186 -14.84 6.23 -34.25
C GLY A 186 -16.30 5.81 -34.46
N ASN A 187 -16.76 5.88 -35.70
CA ASN A 187 -18.17 5.72 -36.02
C ASN A 187 -18.45 4.38 -36.69
N ILE A 188 -19.13 3.48 -35.96
CA ILE A 188 -19.62 2.21 -36.49
C ILE A 188 -21.11 2.36 -36.85
N ASN A 189 -21.40 2.51 -38.14
CA ASN A 189 -22.75 2.53 -38.69
C ASN A 189 -23.10 1.13 -39.21
N ALA A 190 -23.65 0.29 -38.32
CA ALA A 190 -24.11 -1.06 -38.68
C ALA A 190 -25.39 -1.46 -37.93
N ASN A 191 -26.17 -2.37 -38.52
CA ASN A 191 -27.37 -2.93 -37.92
C ASN A 191 -27.06 -4.01 -36.88
N ASN A 192 -25.89 -4.66 -36.99
CA ASN A 192 -25.39 -5.60 -36.00
C ASN A 192 -23.89 -5.36 -35.77
N VAL A 193 -23.48 -5.19 -34.51
CA VAL A 193 -22.08 -4.98 -34.11
C VAL A 193 -21.67 -6.07 -33.13
N LEU A 194 -20.53 -6.70 -33.38
CA LEU A 194 -19.93 -7.67 -32.47
C LEU A 194 -18.44 -7.39 -32.31
N LEU A 195 -18.02 -7.03 -31.10
CA LEU A 195 -16.62 -6.74 -30.78
C LEU A 195 -16.12 -7.77 -29.77
N ILE A 196 -15.04 -8.47 -30.12
CA ILE A 196 -14.49 -9.57 -29.33
C ILE A 196 -13.00 -9.33 -29.08
N GLY A 197 -12.58 -9.24 -27.82
CA GLY A 197 -11.16 -9.32 -27.49
C GLY A 197 -10.82 -9.42 -26.02
N ASN A 198 -9.52 -9.45 -25.68
CA ASN A 198 -9.13 -9.55 -24.28
C ASN A 198 -9.66 -8.34 -23.49
N LYS A 199 -9.44 -7.13 -24.01
CA LYS A 199 -10.17 -5.92 -23.62
C LYS A 199 -11.00 -5.40 -24.79
N VAL A 200 -12.27 -5.11 -24.56
CA VAL A 200 -13.10 -4.28 -25.46
C VAL A 200 -13.31 -2.93 -24.80
N ASP A 201 -12.90 -1.86 -25.46
CA ASP A 201 -12.90 -0.50 -24.90
C ASP A 201 -13.58 0.49 -25.85
N ILE A 202 -14.70 1.05 -25.41
CA ILE A 202 -15.47 2.04 -26.17
C ILE A 202 -15.24 3.41 -25.52
N GLN A 203 -14.42 4.24 -26.18
CA GLN A 203 -13.95 5.53 -25.64
C GLN A 203 -14.59 6.73 -26.36
N GLY A 204 -15.74 6.52 -27.00
CA GLY A 204 -16.47 7.52 -27.77
C GLY A 204 -16.87 7.04 -29.16
N GLY A 205 -17.40 7.96 -29.96
CA GLY A 205 -17.88 7.68 -31.30
C GLY A 205 -19.22 6.94 -31.31
N LYS A 206 -19.70 6.55 -32.49
CA LYS A 206 -21.00 5.87 -32.67
C LYS A 206 -20.85 4.36 -32.61
N LEU A 207 -21.74 3.70 -31.87
CA LEU A 207 -21.80 2.24 -31.72
C LEU A 207 -23.13 1.69 -32.24
N GLY A 208 -23.17 1.41 -33.55
CA GLY A 208 -24.34 0.87 -34.23
C GLY A 208 -25.37 1.93 -34.66
N ASN A 209 -26.27 1.55 -35.57
CA ASN A 209 -27.41 2.37 -36.01
C ASN A 209 -28.55 2.38 -34.99
N GLU A 210 -29.56 3.24 -35.22
CA GLU A 210 -30.84 3.13 -34.52
C GLU A 210 -31.43 1.73 -34.70
N LYS A 211 -31.94 1.13 -33.62
CA LYS A 211 -32.48 -0.25 -33.59
C LYS A 211 -31.48 -1.36 -33.90
N SER A 212 -30.17 -1.04 -33.89
CA SER A 212 -29.14 -2.07 -34.06
C SER A 212 -28.97 -2.93 -32.80
N LYS A 213 -28.37 -4.11 -32.99
CA LYS A 213 -27.94 -5.01 -31.92
C LYS A 213 -26.43 -4.96 -31.78
N THR A 214 -25.95 -4.58 -30.61
CA THR A 214 -24.53 -4.52 -30.29
C THR A 214 -24.18 -5.58 -29.25
N HIS A 215 -23.07 -6.29 -29.43
CA HIS A 215 -22.53 -7.22 -28.45
C HIS A 215 -21.04 -6.99 -28.25
N LEU A 216 -20.65 -6.71 -27.01
CA LEU A 216 -19.27 -6.55 -26.57
C LEU A 216 -18.85 -7.76 -25.74
N VAL A 217 -17.76 -8.42 -26.13
CA VAL A 217 -17.32 -9.67 -25.53
C VAL A 217 -15.84 -9.61 -25.19
N GLY A 218 -15.47 -9.91 -23.95
CA GLY A 218 -14.06 -9.99 -23.61
C GLY A 218 -13.74 -10.51 -22.22
N ASN A 219 -12.46 -10.44 -21.85
CA ASN A 219 -12.10 -10.60 -20.45
C ASN A 219 -12.51 -9.34 -19.67
N LYS A 220 -12.20 -8.17 -20.25
CA LYS A 220 -12.58 -6.86 -19.71
C LYS A 220 -13.36 -6.07 -20.77
N VAL A 221 -14.49 -5.48 -20.38
CA VAL A 221 -15.28 -4.59 -21.23
C VAL A 221 -15.44 -3.25 -20.52
N PHE A 222 -15.10 -2.17 -21.21
CA PHE A 222 -15.22 -0.80 -20.73
C PHE A 222 -16.00 0.04 -21.74
N VAL A 223 -17.01 0.77 -21.28
CA VAL A 223 -17.82 1.64 -22.12
C VAL A 223 -17.97 3.02 -21.48
N ASP A 224 -17.31 4.03 -22.06
CA ASP A 224 -17.57 5.44 -21.78
C ASP A 224 -18.82 5.86 -22.59
N PHE A 225 -19.99 5.74 -21.98
CA PHE A 225 -21.24 6.15 -22.63
C PHE A 225 -21.46 7.66 -22.56
N GLY A 226 -20.65 8.41 -21.80
CA GLY A 226 -20.63 9.87 -21.76
C GLY A 226 -20.25 10.46 -23.11
N LYS A 227 -19.22 9.90 -23.75
CA LYS A 227 -18.71 10.34 -25.05
C LYS A 227 -19.24 9.56 -26.24
N SER A 228 -19.83 8.39 -25.99
CA SER A 228 -20.34 7.52 -27.05
C SER A 228 -21.76 7.91 -27.45
N ILE A 229 -22.06 7.71 -28.74
CA ILE A 229 -23.41 7.77 -29.31
C ILE A 229 -23.92 6.32 -29.39
N ILE A 230 -24.81 5.97 -28.47
CA ILE A 230 -25.40 4.64 -28.37
C ILE A 230 -26.86 4.76 -28.84
N GLN A 231 -27.11 4.37 -30.09
CA GLN A 231 -28.43 4.38 -30.71
C GLN A 231 -29.07 2.98 -30.77
N SER A 232 -28.31 1.95 -30.38
CA SER A 232 -28.75 0.56 -30.39
C SER A 232 -29.90 0.34 -29.39
N ASP A 233 -30.96 -0.36 -29.81
CA ASP A 233 -32.07 -0.77 -28.91
C ASP A 233 -31.59 -1.83 -27.90
N TYR A 234 -30.58 -2.62 -28.28
CA TYR A 234 -30.04 -3.70 -27.46
C TYR A 234 -28.50 -3.69 -27.45
N ASN A 235 -27.91 -3.48 -26.27
CA ASN A 235 -26.46 -3.53 -26.05
C ASN A 235 -26.12 -4.62 -25.05
N PHE A 236 -25.57 -5.73 -25.53
CA PHE A 236 -25.18 -6.88 -24.72
C PHE A 236 -23.71 -6.80 -24.33
N ILE A 237 -23.39 -7.08 -23.07
CA ILE A 237 -22.00 -7.20 -22.60
C ILE A 237 -21.79 -8.59 -21.98
N SER A 238 -20.76 -9.29 -22.43
CA SER A 238 -20.30 -10.55 -21.86
C SER A 238 -18.82 -10.44 -21.49
N ALA A 239 -18.52 -10.23 -20.21
CA ALA A 239 -17.15 -10.08 -19.71
C ALA A 239 -16.81 -11.12 -18.63
N LEU A 240 -15.60 -11.69 -18.63
CA LEU A 240 -15.19 -12.70 -17.63
C LEU A 240 -14.61 -12.11 -16.33
N ASP A 241 -13.93 -10.97 -16.42
CA ASP A 241 -13.26 -10.28 -15.30
C ASP A 241 -13.96 -8.96 -14.95
N LYS A 242 -13.98 -7.98 -15.87
CA LYS A 242 -14.54 -6.64 -15.60
C LYS A 242 -15.56 -6.21 -16.65
N SER A 243 -16.70 -5.71 -16.20
CA SER A 243 -17.78 -5.22 -17.06
C SER A 243 -18.19 -3.82 -16.61
N HIS A 244 -17.48 -2.78 -17.07
CA HIS A 244 -17.67 -1.41 -16.61
C HIS A 244 -18.37 -0.56 -17.67
N VAL A 245 -19.47 0.07 -17.27
CA VAL A 245 -20.21 1.03 -18.09
C VAL A 245 -20.25 2.34 -17.32
N TYR A 246 -19.59 3.38 -17.82
CA TYR A 246 -19.38 4.60 -17.07
C TYR A 246 -19.59 5.87 -17.89
N ILE A 247 -19.84 6.95 -17.18
CA ILE A 247 -19.91 8.32 -17.70
C ILE A 247 -19.02 9.19 -16.83
N SER A 248 -18.23 10.08 -17.44
CA SER A 248 -17.45 11.04 -16.66
C SER A 248 -18.37 11.96 -15.85
N SER A 249 -17.93 12.42 -14.68
CA SER A 249 -18.71 13.39 -13.91
C SER A 249 -18.96 14.70 -14.69
N VAL A 250 -18.07 15.09 -15.61
CA VAL A 250 -18.28 16.21 -16.54
C VAL A 250 -19.50 15.94 -17.44
N ASP A 251 -19.53 14.82 -18.15
CA ASP A 251 -20.62 14.48 -19.06
C ASP A 251 -21.93 14.24 -18.30
N TYR A 252 -21.84 13.67 -17.11
CA TYR A 252 -22.98 13.42 -16.24
C TYR A 252 -23.59 14.73 -15.69
N TYR A 253 -22.75 15.67 -15.25
CA TYR A 253 -23.18 17.01 -14.82
C TYR A 253 -23.94 17.73 -15.94
N ASN A 254 -23.42 17.67 -17.16
CA ASN A 254 -24.04 18.32 -18.32
C ASN A 254 -25.37 17.67 -18.75
N ASN A 255 -25.57 16.37 -18.49
CA ASN A 255 -26.80 15.67 -18.84
C ASN A 255 -27.07 14.44 -17.96
N VAL A 256 -27.64 14.67 -16.78
CA VAL A 256 -27.97 13.63 -15.80
C VAL A 256 -28.87 12.54 -16.40
N ASN A 257 -29.82 12.91 -17.26
CA ASN A 257 -30.73 11.97 -17.93
C ASN A 257 -30.02 10.95 -18.83
N LYS A 258 -28.80 11.25 -19.28
CA LYS A 258 -28.00 10.31 -20.08
C LYS A 258 -27.66 9.04 -19.29
N TYR A 259 -27.52 9.14 -17.97
CA TYR A 259 -27.29 7.99 -17.10
C TYR A 259 -28.42 6.97 -17.21
N ASN A 260 -29.68 7.42 -17.18
CA ASN A 260 -30.84 6.52 -17.24
C ASN A 260 -31.05 5.89 -18.64
N LYS A 261 -30.59 6.57 -19.70
CA LYS A 261 -30.76 6.10 -21.09
C LYS A 261 -29.74 5.04 -21.52
N ALA A 262 -28.68 4.80 -20.74
CA ALA A 262 -27.68 3.79 -21.05
C ALA A 262 -28.25 2.38 -20.83
N ASN A 263 -28.80 1.78 -21.90
CA ASN A 263 -29.42 0.46 -21.94
C ASN A 263 -28.40 -0.63 -22.27
N PHE A 264 -27.64 -1.06 -21.26
CA PHE A 264 -26.75 -2.22 -21.35
C PHE A 264 -27.31 -3.38 -20.54
N VAL A 265 -27.30 -4.56 -21.14
CA VAL A 265 -27.80 -5.80 -20.54
C VAL A 265 -26.71 -6.86 -20.57
N LYS A 266 -26.69 -7.70 -19.53
CA LYS A 266 -25.77 -8.83 -19.48
C LYS A 266 -26.08 -9.77 -20.66
N GLY A 267 -25.08 -10.03 -21.49
CA GLY A 267 -25.17 -10.91 -22.64
C GLY A 267 -24.84 -12.35 -22.28
N ASN A 268 -25.41 -13.28 -23.04
CA ASN A 268 -25.23 -14.74 -22.88
C ASN A 268 -24.15 -15.33 -23.79
N TYR A 269 -23.22 -14.51 -24.33
CA TYR A 269 -22.13 -15.03 -25.17
C TYR A 269 -21.18 -15.93 -24.40
N LEU A 270 -20.98 -15.62 -23.12
CA LEU A 270 -20.13 -16.36 -22.18
C LEU A 270 -21.01 -16.84 -21.03
N THR A 271 -20.90 -18.12 -20.69
CA THR A 271 -21.71 -18.76 -19.63
C THR A 271 -21.48 -18.12 -18.26
N ASN A 272 -20.25 -17.72 -17.98
CA ASN A 272 -19.84 -17.20 -16.66
C ASN A 272 -19.59 -15.68 -16.70
N ALA A 273 -20.33 -14.94 -17.53
CA ALA A 273 -20.17 -13.49 -17.62
C ALA A 273 -20.45 -12.81 -16.25
N LYS A 274 -19.63 -11.82 -15.88
CA LYS A 274 -19.83 -10.97 -14.70
C LYS A 274 -20.99 -9.99 -14.91
N ASN A 275 -21.53 -9.50 -13.81
CA ASN A 275 -22.57 -8.47 -13.83
C ASN A 275 -21.99 -7.13 -14.32
N ILE A 276 -22.86 -6.30 -14.91
CA ILE A 276 -22.46 -4.98 -15.39
C ILE A 276 -22.40 -4.02 -14.19
N GLU A 277 -21.25 -3.40 -14.03
CA GLU A 277 -21.01 -2.35 -13.03
C GLU A 277 -21.16 -1.00 -13.71
N LYS A 278 -22.18 -0.25 -13.28
CA LYS A 278 -22.53 1.05 -13.85
C LYS A 278 -22.28 2.16 -12.83
N PHE A 279 -21.46 3.14 -13.17
CA PHE A 279 -21.01 4.18 -12.24
C PHE A 279 -20.65 5.49 -12.95
N VAL A 280 -20.51 6.56 -12.16
CA VAL A 280 -19.93 7.84 -12.61
C VAL A 280 -18.42 7.81 -12.35
N SER A 281 -17.62 8.09 -13.37
CA SER A 281 -16.16 8.09 -13.26
C SER A 281 -15.61 9.48 -12.95
N ILE A 282 -14.54 9.51 -12.15
CA ILE A 282 -13.83 10.72 -11.76
C ILE A 282 -12.33 10.48 -11.96
N GLY A 283 -11.69 11.24 -12.86
CA GLY A 283 -10.30 10.99 -13.26
C GLY A 283 -9.36 12.21 -13.23
N SER A 284 -9.88 13.38 -12.86
CA SER A 284 -9.16 14.65 -12.86
C SER A 284 -9.74 15.64 -11.85
N ASP A 285 -9.03 16.74 -11.61
CA ASP A 285 -9.54 17.87 -10.82
C ASP A 285 -10.78 18.50 -11.48
N ILE A 286 -10.83 18.57 -12.82
CA ILE A 286 -11.99 19.01 -13.58
C ILE A 286 -13.20 18.07 -13.35
N ASP A 287 -12.98 16.75 -13.35
CA ASP A 287 -14.04 15.79 -13.03
C ASP A 287 -14.54 15.98 -11.59
N TRP A 288 -13.63 16.14 -10.63
CA TRP A 288 -14.00 16.37 -9.23
C TRP A 288 -14.78 17.67 -9.06
N TRP A 289 -14.40 18.73 -9.79
CA TRP A 289 -15.11 20.01 -9.79
C TRP A 289 -16.57 19.84 -10.18
N HIS A 290 -16.85 19.11 -11.27
CA HIS A 290 -18.22 18.83 -11.71
C HIS A 290 -18.97 17.89 -10.77
N PHE A 291 -18.27 16.93 -10.16
CA PHE A 291 -18.84 16.05 -9.15
C PHE A 291 -19.29 16.83 -7.91
N ALA A 292 -18.40 17.63 -7.32
CA ALA A 292 -18.71 18.41 -6.13
C ALA A 292 -19.79 19.46 -6.41
N LYS A 293 -19.68 20.20 -7.52
CA LYS A 293 -20.69 21.19 -7.91
C LYS A 293 -22.05 20.55 -8.18
N GLY A 294 -22.07 19.45 -8.95
CA GLY A 294 -23.28 18.67 -9.22
C GLY A 294 -23.93 18.19 -7.94
N TRP A 295 -23.13 17.64 -7.02
CA TRP A 295 -23.63 17.18 -5.73
C TRP A 295 -24.21 18.33 -4.89
N ASN A 296 -23.49 19.45 -4.78
CA ASN A 296 -23.86 20.53 -3.87
C ASN A 296 -25.02 21.40 -4.39
N GLU A 297 -25.23 21.47 -5.71
CA GLU A 297 -26.18 22.40 -6.33
C GLU A 297 -27.34 21.71 -7.08
N ASN A 298 -27.20 20.45 -7.54
CA ASN A 298 -28.18 19.80 -8.40
C ASN A 298 -28.83 18.56 -7.76
N GLU A 299 -30.11 18.67 -7.41
CA GLU A 299 -30.88 17.56 -6.81
C GLU A 299 -31.00 16.33 -7.71
N GLN A 300 -31.21 16.53 -9.03
CA GLN A 300 -31.33 15.42 -9.96
C GLN A 300 -30.01 14.62 -10.05
N PHE A 301 -28.87 15.31 -9.98
CA PHE A 301 -27.55 14.70 -9.94
C PHE A 301 -27.39 13.78 -8.72
N ARG A 302 -27.77 14.26 -7.52
CA ARG A 302 -27.72 13.45 -6.28
C ARG A 302 -28.59 12.19 -6.33
N ASN A 303 -29.76 12.30 -6.97
CA ASN A 303 -30.80 11.26 -6.92
C ASN A 303 -30.73 10.21 -8.05
N THR A 304 -29.87 10.38 -9.05
CA THR A 304 -29.88 9.51 -10.25
C THR A 304 -28.80 8.43 -10.25
N ALA A 305 -27.55 8.74 -9.89
CA ALA A 305 -26.45 7.77 -9.87
C ALA A 305 -26.16 7.27 -8.45
N ASN A 306 -25.88 5.97 -8.32
CA ASN A 306 -25.66 5.31 -7.02
C ASN A 306 -24.19 5.06 -6.66
N GLU A 307 -23.29 5.15 -7.64
CA GLU A 307 -21.88 4.82 -7.44
C GLU A 307 -20.99 5.78 -8.23
N TYR A 308 -19.95 6.26 -7.54
CA TYR A 308 -18.92 7.14 -8.04
C TYR A 308 -17.57 6.47 -7.85
N ARG A 309 -16.71 6.46 -8.87
CA ARG A 309 -15.42 5.77 -8.80
C ARG A 309 -14.28 6.62 -9.33
N LEU A 310 -13.15 6.57 -8.63
CA LEU A 310 -11.90 7.05 -9.18
C LEU A 310 -11.44 6.12 -10.31
N ILE A 311 -11.02 6.73 -11.40
CA ILE A 311 -10.36 6.03 -12.53
C ILE A 311 -8.91 6.48 -12.72
N ASN A 312 -8.45 7.43 -11.90
CA ASN A 312 -7.09 7.93 -11.88
C ASN A 312 -6.79 8.63 -10.54
N SER A 313 -5.51 8.79 -10.20
CA SER A 313 -5.09 9.66 -9.10
C SER A 313 -5.26 11.14 -9.48
N ILE A 314 -5.64 11.97 -8.52
CA ILE A 314 -5.99 13.38 -8.74
C ILE A 314 -5.10 14.28 -7.88
N ASP A 315 -4.50 15.28 -8.51
CA ASP A 315 -3.69 16.31 -7.87
C ASP A 315 -4.51 17.60 -7.79
N PHE A 316 -4.77 18.09 -6.57
CA PHE A 316 -5.55 19.30 -6.35
C PHE A 316 -4.70 20.59 -6.33
N GLY A 317 -3.38 20.54 -6.46
CA GLY A 317 -2.57 21.76 -6.59
C GLY A 317 -2.52 22.63 -5.33
N GLY A 318 -2.69 22.07 -4.13
CA GLY A 318 -2.64 22.82 -2.86
C GLY A 318 -1.34 23.61 -2.66
N ASN A 319 -0.19 23.00 -2.99
CA ASN A 319 1.12 23.66 -2.99
C ASN A 319 1.29 24.74 -4.09
N GLN A 320 0.36 24.85 -5.03
CA GLN A 320 0.28 25.91 -6.04
C GLN A 320 -0.69 27.03 -5.62
N GLY A 321 -1.16 27.02 -4.37
CA GLY A 321 -2.08 28.02 -3.83
C GLY A 321 -3.56 27.76 -4.15
N LYS A 322 -3.91 26.59 -4.72
CA LYS A 322 -5.32 26.23 -4.91
C LYS A 322 -5.95 25.87 -3.57
N ASN A 323 -7.10 26.48 -3.28
CA ASN A 323 -7.92 26.16 -2.10
C ASN A 323 -9.04 25.19 -2.50
N TYR A 324 -9.09 24.03 -1.87
CA TYR A 324 -10.13 23.02 -2.09
C TYR A 324 -11.55 23.53 -1.74
N ALA A 325 -11.67 24.42 -0.74
CA ALA A 325 -12.95 25.02 -0.37
C ALA A 325 -13.41 26.11 -1.36
N ASN A 326 -12.52 26.67 -2.18
CA ASN A 326 -12.84 27.65 -3.21
C ASN A 326 -11.93 27.45 -4.43
N TYR A 327 -12.21 26.40 -5.17
CA TYR A 327 -11.34 25.88 -6.22
C TYR A 327 -11.73 26.44 -7.58
N CYS A 328 -10.83 27.21 -8.19
CA CYS A 328 -11.06 27.87 -9.47
C CYS A 328 -10.38 27.11 -10.62
N ILE A 329 -11.10 26.94 -11.72
CA ILE A 329 -10.58 26.43 -12.99
C ILE A 329 -10.87 27.46 -14.08
N ASP A 330 -9.86 27.78 -14.88
CA ASP A 330 -9.98 28.72 -16.00
C ASP A 330 -11.11 28.30 -16.94
N GLY A 331 -12.06 29.21 -17.18
CA GLY A 331 -13.24 28.96 -18.01
C GLY A 331 -14.43 28.28 -17.32
N LEU A 332 -14.28 27.74 -16.10
CA LEU A 332 -15.38 27.14 -15.32
C LEU A 332 -15.80 27.98 -14.10
N GLY A 333 -14.91 28.85 -13.61
CA GLY A 333 -15.12 29.62 -12.39
C GLY A 333 -14.72 28.82 -11.14
N CYS A 334 -15.21 29.26 -9.98
CA CYS A 334 -14.86 28.67 -8.69
C CYS A 334 -16.01 27.87 -8.09
N THR A 335 -15.70 26.81 -7.35
CA THR A 335 -16.66 26.01 -6.57
C THR A 335 -15.99 25.47 -5.31
N SER A 336 -16.78 25.12 -4.30
CA SER A 336 -16.29 24.26 -3.22
C SER A 336 -16.16 22.82 -3.73
N MET A 337 -14.99 22.22 -3.53
CA MET A 337 -14.74 20.80 -3.83
C MET A 337 -15.18 19.88 -2.69
N ILE A 338 -15.62 20.45 -1.56
CA ILE A 338 -16.16 19.73 -0.40
C ILE A 338 -17.52 19.16 -0.78
N VAL A 339 -17.62 17.84 -0.88
CA VAL A 339 -18.85 17.16 -1.32
C VAL A 339 -19.81 17.05 -0.13
N GLY A 340 -21.03 17.54 -0.30
CA GLY A 340 -22.03 17.58 0.77
C GLY A 340 -21.75 18.66 1.80
N ASN A 341 -21.34 19.85 1.33
CA ASN A 341 -21.25 21.05 2.16
C ASN A 341 -22.66 21.61 2.47
N GLY A 342 -22.82 22.29 3.62
CA GLY A 342 -24.07 23.00 3.97
C GLY A 342 -24.86 22.48 5.18
N ASP A 343 -25.96 23.19 5.48
CA ASP A 343 -26.76 23.14 6.73
C ASP A 343 -27.24 21.73 7.15
N ASN A 344 -26.83 21.36 8.37
CA ASN A 344 -27.12 20.13 9.09
C ASN A 344 -28.63 19.94 9.42
N ARG A 345 -29.45 21.00 9.40
CA ARG A 345 -30.87 20.91 9.81
C ARG A 345 -31.75 20.09 8.86
N SER A 346 -31.32 19.92 7.60
CA SER A 346 -32.12 19.22 6.59
C SER A 346 -31.52 17.89 6.13
N TYR A 347 -30.22 17.65 6.39
CA TYR A 347 -29.43 16.52 5.84
C TYR A 347 -29.52 16.36 4.30
N LEU A 348 -30.11 17.32 3.57
CA LEU A 348 -30.48 17.18 2.16
C LEU A 348 -29.30 17.08 1.20
N LYS A 349 -28.12 17.53 1.63
CA LYS A 349 -26.89 17.52 0.82
C LYS A 349 -25.86 16.49 1.29
N SER A 350 -26.10 15.77 2.39
CA SER A 350 -25.19 14.74 2.87
C SER A 350 -24.93 13.71 1.76
N PHE A 351 -23.67 13.34 1.56
CA PHE A 351 -23.34 12.27 0.62
C PHE A 351 -23.94 10.95 1.11
N ASP A 352 -24.73 10.27 0.28
CA ASP A 352 -25.51 9.09 0.65
C ASP A 352 -25.35 7.91 -0.34
N LYS A 353 -24.30 7.95 -1.16
CA LYS A 353 -24.02 6.97 -2.23
C LYS A 353 -22.72 6.21 -1.98
N SER A 354 -22.35 5.34 -2.92
CA SER A 354 -21.07 4.63 -2.89
C SER A 354 -19.98 5.44 -3.58
N PHE A 355 -18.83 5.59 -2.92
CA PHE A 355 -17.61 6.16 -3.47
C PHE A 355 -16.46 5.15 -3.34
N ASP A 356 -15.92 4.71 -4.48
CA ASP A 356 -14.81 3.76 -4.55
C ASP A 356 -13.57 4.45 -5.11
N GLY A 357 -12.52 4.54 -4.30
CA GLY A 357 -11.23 5.10 -4.71
C GLY A 357 -10.44 4.17 -5.63
N GLN A 358 -10.80 2.88 -5.74
CA GLN A 358 -10.16 1.88 -6.59
C GLN A 358 -8.63 1.76 -6.36
N GLY A 359 -8.13 2.23 -5.21
CA GLY A 359 -6.70 2.30 -4.88
C GLY A 359 -5.96 3.52 -5.45
N TYR A 360 -6.62 4.42 -6.19
CA TYR A 360 -6.03 5.68 -6.64
C TYR A 360 -5.88 6.68 -5.48
N THR A 361 -5.03 7.68 -5.69
CA THR A 361 -4.66 8.67 -4.67
C THR A 361 -5.27 10.04 -4.96
N LEU A 362 -5.94 10.63 -3.98
CA LEU A 362 -6.28 12.05 -3.92
C LEU A 362 -5.12 12.78 -3.23
N LYS A 363 -4.46 13.73 -3.90
CA LYS A 363 -3.24 14.34 -3.37
C LYS A 363 -3.15 15.86 -3.49
N ASN A 364 -2.25 16.44 -2.70
CA ASN A 364 -1.88 17.86 -2.74
C ASN A 364 -3.08 18.78 -2.40
N ILE A 365 -3.59 18.63 -1.18
CA ILE A 365 -4.89 19.17 -0.77
C ILE A 365 -4.67 20.23 0.30
N ASN A 366 -5.21 21.43 0.09
CA ASN A 366 -5.30 22.46 1.13
C ASN A 366 -6.74 22.94 1.23
N ILE A 367 -7.34 22.85 2.41
CA ILE A 367 -8.72 23.24 2.69
C ILE A 367 -8.69 24.44 3.62
N ASP A 368 -8.91 25.64 3.09
CA ASP A 368 -9.20 26.82 3.90
C ASP A 368 -10.69 27.12 3.78
N ALA A 369 -11.48 26.55 4.70
CA ALA A 369 -12.94 26.70 4.74
C ALA A 369 -13.38 28.04 5.33
N THR A 370 -12.45 28.88 5.81
CA THR A 370 -12.79 30.23 6.34
C THR A 370 -13.33 31.18 5.28
N VAL A 371 -13.15 30.84 4.00
CA VAL A 371 -13.70 31.56 2.85
C VAL A 371 -15.16 31.20 2.54
N LEU A 372 -15.67 30.12 3.13
CA LEU A 372 -17.03 29.64 2.90
C LEU A 372 -18.05 30.46 3.69
N SER A 373 -19.30 30.45 3.21
CA SER A 373 -20.40 30.94 4.01
C SER A 373 -20.55 30.11 5.29
N PHE A 374 -21.17 30.70 6.31
CA PHE A 374 -21.37 30.06 7.60
C PHE A 374 -21.99 28.65 7.49
N ASP A 375 -23.09 28.51 6.72
CA ASP A 375 -23.80 27.23 6.60
C ASP A 375 -22.94 26.16 5.90
N GLU A 376 -22.06 26.57 5.00
CA GLU A 376 -21.17 25.67 4.25
C GLU A 376 -19.92 25.27 5.03
N ASN A 377 -19.56 26.03 6.07
CA ASN A 377 -18.39 25.84 6.91
C ASN A 377 -18.67 24.96 8.15
N MET A 378 -19.90 24.49 8.34
CA MET A 378 -20.29 23.67 9.50
C MET A 378 -19.59 22.30 9.55
N ASN A 379 -19.45 21.64 8.40
CA ASN A 379 -18.82 20.33 8.29
C ASN A 379 -17.77 20.37 7.19
N VAL A 380 -16.52 20.07 7.54
CA VAL A 380 -15.37 20.27 6.64
C VAL A 380 -14.53 19.00 6.55
N GLY A 381 -14.22 18.62 5.32
CA GLY A 381 -13.38 17.50 4.92
C GLY A 381 -13.35 17.41 3.40
N LEU A 382 -12.85 16.31 2.83
CA LEU A 382 -13.10 16.05 1.39
C LEU A 382 -14.59 15.90 1.13
N PHE A 383 -15.28 15.28 2.09
CA PHE A 383 -16.72 15.27 2.24
C PHE A 383 -17.09 16.12 3.46
N GLY A 384 -18.06 17.02 3.31
CA GLY A 384 -18.58 17.80 4.43
C GLY A 384 -19.39 16.89 5.34
N SER A 385 -20.51 16.39 4.84
CA SER A 385 -21.40 15.48 5.55
C SER A 385 -21.67 14.19 4.77
N SER A 386 -21.81 13.05 5.47
CA SER A 386 -22.26 11.78 4.89
C SER A 386 -23.39 11.13 5.70
N LYS A 387 -24.35 10.50 5.02
CA LYS A 387 -25.49 9.80 5.65
C LYS A 387 -25.82 8.53 4.86
N GLY A 388 -25.57 7.35 5.44
CA GLY A 388 -25.80 6.09 4.72
C GLY A 388 -24.81 5.81 3.57
N ALA A 389 -23.73 6.58 3.48
CA ALA A 389 -22.73 6.45 2.43
C ALA A 389 -21.84 5.22 2.60
N VAL A 390 -21.23 4.79 1.50
CA VAL A 390 -20.21 3.73 1.50
C VAL A 390 -18.94 4.28 0.86
N PHE A 391 -17.84 4.32 1.62
CA PHE A 391 -16.52 4.74 1.15
C PHE A 391 -15.57 3.56 1.20
N LYS A 392 -14.87 3.27 0.09
CA LYS A 392 -13.90 2.16 0.05
C LYS A 392 -12.69 2.40 -0.85
N ASN A 393 -11.56 1.77 -0.50
CA ASN A 393 -10.32 1.72 -1.29
C ASN A 393 -9.72 3.10 -1.64
N ILE A 394 -9.57 3.99 -0.66
CA ILE A 394 -9.19 5.40 -0.89
C ILE A 394 -7.80 5.67 -0.31
N ASN A 395 -6.92 6.27 -1.10
CA ASN A 395 -5.64 6.79 -0.62
C ASN A 395 -5.66 8.32 -0.67
N ILE A 396 -5.18 8.98 0.39
CA ILE A 396 -5.17 10.44 0.52
C ILE A 396 -3.80 10.90 1.01
N ASP A 397 -3.15 11.78 0.23
CA ASP A 397 -1.87 12.42 0.57
C ASP A 397 -2.02 13.94 0.58
N TYR A 398 -2.07 14.55 1.76
CA TYR A 398 -2.20 16.00 1.86
C TYR A 398 -0.96 16.75 1.34
N MET A 399 0.19 16.09 1.18
CA MET A 399 1.47 16.68 0.79
C MET A 399 1.84 17.92 1.64
N ASN A 400 1.60 17.84 2.95
CA ASN A 400 1.74 18.89 3.95
C ASN A 400 0.76 20.07 3.80
N GLY A 401 -0.36 19.89 3.09
CA GLY A 401 -1.47 20.84 3.13
C GLY A 401 -2.21 20.81 4.47
N SER A 402 -3.03 21.83 4.70
CA SER A 402 -3.75 22.03 5.98
C SER A 402 -5.27 22.06 5.78
N ILE A 403 -6.00 21.77 6.85
CA ILE A 403 -7.44 22.02 6.97
C ILE A 403 -7.64 23.13 8.01
N LYS A 404 -8.31 24.21 7.61
CA LYS A 404 -8.62 25.34 8.47
C LYS A 404 -10.11 25.71 8.37
N SER A 405 -10.72 25.98 9.51
CA SER A 405 -12.10 26.48 9.61
C SER A 405 -12.20 27.49 10.77
N ASN A 406 -13.27 28.28 10.77
CA ASN A 406 -13.65 29.26 11.80
C ASN A 406 -15.14 29.08 12.12
N GLY A 407 -15.54 29.40 13.34
CA GLY A 407 -16.92 29.22 13.75
C GLY A 407 -17.69 30.48 14.05
N ASP A 408 -18.85 30.61 13.39
CA ASP A 408 -19.69 31.81 13.49
C ASP A 408 -21.06 31.58 14.16
N TYR A 409 -21.75 30.43 13.99
CA TYR A 409 -23.12 30.23 14.57
C TYR A 409 -23.61 28.80 14.90
N ASN A 410 -22.90 27.69 14.64
CA ASN A 410 -23.33 26.30 14.99
C ASN A 410 -22.13 25.45 15.46
N SER A 411 -22.39 24.24 15.96
CA SER A 411 -21.32 23.25 16.19
C SER A 411 -20.63 22.91 14.87
N ILE A 412 -19.31 22.74 14.91
CA ILE A 412 -18.48 22.55 13.72
C ILE A 412 -17.71 21.26 13.84
N ALA A 413 -17.76 20.47 12.78
CA ALA A 413 -17.05 19.20 12.69
C ALA A 413 -16.05 19.26 11.53
N ILE A 414 -14.75 19.21 11.85
CA ILE A 414 -13.68 19.12 10.85
C ILE A 414 -12.94 17.79 10.94
N GLY A 415 -12.70 17.20 9.78
CA GLY A 415 -11.87 16.02 9.59
C GLY A 415 -11.11 16.08 8.28
N SER A 416 -10.06 15.27 8.14
CA SER A 416 -9.32 15.20 6.88
C SER A 416 -10.08 14.44 5.79
N PHE A 417 -11.06 13.60 6.15
CA PHE A 417 -11.87 12.86 5.18
C PHE A 417 -13.32 13.35 5.17
N VAL A 418 -14.01 13.23 6.30
CA VAL A 418 -15.41 13.63 6.46
C VAL A 418 -15.56 14.58 7.63
N GLY A 419 -16.33 15.65 7.51
CA GLY A 419 -16.64 16.50 8.67
C GLY A 419 -17.56 15.79 9.66
N TYR A 420 -18.76 15.43 9.19
CA TYR A 420 -19.79 14.71 9.96
C TYR A 420 -20.26 13.46 9.21
N GLY A 421 -20.18 12.29 9.85
CA GLY A 421 -20.67 11.03 9.27
C GLY A 421 -21.78 10.40 10.11
N GLU A 422 -22.89 10.02 9.49
CA GLU A 422 -23.99 9.30 10.12
C GLU A 422 -24.31 8.01 9.36
N ASN A 423 -24.50 6.89 10.07
CA ASN A 423 -24.90 5.60 9.50
C ASN A 423 -24.05 5.18 8.27
N SER A 424 -22.80 5.63 8.20
CA SER A 424 -21.95 5.50 7.01
C SER A 424 -20.93 4.37 7.20
N LYS A 425 -20.45 3.81 6.08
CA LYS A 425 -19.44 2.74 6.06
C LYS A 425 -18.14 3.27 5.46
N PHE A 426 -17.03 3.02 6.15
CA PHE A 426 -15.70 3.44 5.74
C PHE A 426 -14.77 2.22 5.77
N ASP A 427 -14.19 1.84 4.63
CA ASP A 427 -13.32 0.66 4.53
C ASP A 427 -12.05 0.95 3.71
N LYS A 428 -10.89 0.50 4.17
CA LYS A 428 -9.62 0.59 3.41
C LYS A 428 -9.29 2.02 2.98
N ILE A 429 -9.11 2.89 3.97
CA ILE A 429 -8.75 4.29 3.74
C ILE A 429 -7.40 4.58 4.38
N LYS A 430 -6.51 5.20 3.60
CA LYS A 430 -5.20 5.66 4.08
C LYS A 430 -5.08 7.17 3.94
N ILE A 431 -4.67 7.85 5.00
CA ILE A 431 -4.51 9.31 5.03
C ILE A 431 -3.16 9.67 5.66
N TYR A 432 -2.40 10.52 4.98
CA TYR A 432 -1.08 10.89 5.48
C TYR A 432 -0.59 12.28 5.02
N ASN A 433 0.48 12.73 5.68
CA ASN A 433 1.21 13.99 5.43
C ASN A 433 0.33 15.24 5.57
N ILE A 434 -0.37 15.37 6.68
CA ILE A 434 -1.16 16.55 7.00
C ILE A 434 -0.29 17.51 7.80
N ASN A 435 -0.24 18.78 7.42
CA ASN A 435 0.39 19.77 8.27
C ASN A 435 -0.51 20.04 9.48
N ASN A 436 -1.57 20.85 9.32
CA ASN A 436 -2.43 21.21 10.43
C ASN A 436 -3.91 20.94 10.14
N ILE A 437 -4.66 20.56 11.17
CA ILE A 437 -6.13 20.48 11.20
C ILE A 437 -6.59 21.42 12.31
N GLU A 438 -7.15 22.59 11.98
CA GLU A 438 -7.35 23.66 12.96
C GLU A 438 -8.73 24.35 12.87
N ILE A 439 -9.40 24.47 14.02
CA ILE A 439 -10.50 25.41 14.25
C ILE A 439 -10.13 26.39 15.36
N GLU A 440 -10.42 27.66 15.10
CA GLU A 440 -10.57 28.70 16.13
C GLU A 440 -11.97 29.29 16.08
N ASN A 441 -12.79 29.00 17.10
CA ASN A 441 -14.09 29.61 17.29
C ASN A 441 -13.98 30.80 18.28
N ASN A 442 -14.02 32.02 17.73
CA ASN A 442 -13.74 33.27 18.45
C ASN A 442 -14.99 34.14 18.68
N ILE A 443 -16.20 33.66 18.37
CA ILE A 443 -17.44 34.47 18.43
C ILE A 443 -18.24 34.16 19.68
N ASN A 444 -18.80 35.17 20.35
CA ASN A 444 -19.67 35.00 21.53
C ASN A 444 -21.12 34.64 21.12
N GLY A 445 -21.61 33.45 21.52
CA GLY A 445 -23.00 33.02 21.38
C GLY A 445 -23.30 31.71 22.12
N ASN A 446 -24.57 31.24 22.11
CA ASN A 446 -25.03 30.14 22.97
C ASN A 446 -24.78 28.71 22.40
N TYR A 447 -24.32 27.77 23.27
CA TYR A 447 -24.30 26.28 23.20
C TYR A 447 -23.72 25.61 21.93
N ARG A 448 -22.39 25.48 21.79
CA ARG A 448 -21.78 24.93 20.55
C ARG A 448 -20.46 24.19 20.77
N HIS A 449 -20.33 23.00 20.20
CA HIS A 449 -19.09 22.22 20.31
C HIS A 449 -18.23 22.36 19.06
N VAL A 450 -16.92 22.30 19.25
CA VAL A 450 -15.94 22.17 18.18
C VAL A 450 -15.46 20.74 18.19
N PHE A 451 -15.68 20.02 17.10
CA PHE A 451 -15.25 18.63 16.91
C PHE A 451 -14.14 18.58 15.87
N VAL A 452 -12.99 18.05 16.24
CA VAL A 452 -11.80 18.00 15.37
C VAL A 452 -11.21 16.61 15.43
N GLY A 453 -11.01 15.98 14.27
CA GLY A 453 -10.31 14.69 14.21
C GLY A 453 -9.36 14.55 13.03
N GLY A 454 -8.37 13.67 13.18
CA GLY A 454 -7.47 13.32 12.09
C GLY A 454 -8.17 12.66 10.91
N PHE A 455 -9.29 11.97 11.13
CA PHE A 455 -10.18 11.37 10.12
C PHE A 455 -11.47 12.18 9.96
N SER A 456 -12.18 12.36 11.07
CA SER A 456 -13.52 12.95 11.11
C SER A 456 -13.72 13.90 12.29
N GLY A 457 -14.53 14.94 12.12
CA GLY A 457 -14.97 15.73 13.27
C GLY A 457 -15.90 14.90 14.15
N GLN A 458 -16.94 14.30 13.58
CA GLN A 458 -17.90 13.49 14.31
C GLN A 458 -18.36 12.26 13.51
N LEU A 459 -18.50 11.13 14.20
CA LEU A 459 -19.06 9.91 13.63
C LEU A 459 -20.18 9.36 14.52
N ASN A 460 -21.36 9.21 13.92
CA ASN A 460 -22.55 8.70 14.57
C ASN A 460 -22.99 7.40 13.90
N ARG A 461 -23.13 6.32 14.68
CA ARG A 461 -23.66 4.99 14.25
C ARG A 461 -23.00 4.46 12.98
N SER A 462 -21.71 4.76 12.80
CA SER A 462 -20.96 4.46 11.59
C SER A 462 -20.11 3.21 11.77
N ASN A 463 -19.82 2.52 10.67
CA ASN A 463 -18.95 1.35 10.64
C ASN A 463 -17.64 1.72 9.95
N VAL A 464 -16.54 1.61 10.68
CA VAL A 464 -15.21 2.03 10.24
C VAL A 464 -14.27 0.84 10.36
N SER A 465 -13.67 0.44 9.24
CA SER A 465 -12.72 -0.67 9.19
C SER A 465 -11.49 -0.39 8.33
N ASN A 466 -10.35 -0.96 8.72
CA ASN A 466 -9.14 -0.99 7.91
C ASN A 466 -8.66 0.43 7.54
N ILE A 467 -8.43 1.27 8.56
CA ILE A 467 -8.04 2.67 8.39
C ILE A 467 -6.62 2.89 8.89
N GLU A 468 -5.84 3.64 8.13
CA GLU A 468 -4.49 4.06 8.51
C GLU A 468 -4.36 5.58 8.40
N ILE A 469 -3.96 6.22 9.50
CA ILE A 469 -3.71 7.67 9.56
C ILE A 469 -2.32 7.91 10.14
N SER A 470 -1.52 8.70 9.44
CA SER A 470 -0.18 9.02 9.91
C SER A 470 0.36 10.38 9.49
N ASN A 471 1.44 10.80 10.15
CA ASN A 471 2.22 11.99 9.81
C ASN A 471 1.34 13.26 9.83
N ILE A 472 0.87 13.62 11.01
CA ILE A 472 0.11 14.86 11.25
C ILE A 472 0.95 15.76 12.15
N ASN A 473 1.23 16.99 11.72
CA ASN A 473 1.95 17.92 12.59
C ASN A 473 1.06 18.39 13.76
N LYS A 474 -0.14 18.91 13.48
CA LYS A 474 -1.01 19.43 14.56
C LYS A 474 -2.50 19.21 14.29
N ILE A 475 -3.22 18.80 15.34
CA ILE A 475 -4.68 18.77 15.39
C ILE A 475 -5.09 19.71 16.53
N TYR A 476 -5.85 20.75 16.21
CA TYR A 476 -6.12 21.87 17.11
C TYR A 476 -7.60 22.27 17.07
N GLY A 477 -8.24 22.28 18.23
CA GLY A 477 -9.58 22.83 18.40
C GLY A 477 -9.60 23.85 19.54
N LYS A 478 -10.00 25.08 19.23
CA LYS A 478 -10.20 26.14 20.22
C LYS A 478 -11.64 26.63 20.23
N ASN A 479 -12.21 26.78 21.43
CA ASN A 479 -13.54 27.34 21.63
C ASN A 479 -13.51 28.42 22.73
N ILE A 480 -13.94 29.65 22.43
CA ILE A 480 -13.94 30.78 23.37
C ILE A 480 -15.34 31.01 24.00
N GLN A 481 -16.35 30.16 23.71
CA GLN A 481 -17.73 30.38 24.15
C GLN A 481 -18.05 29.85 25.56
N ASP A 482 -18.93 30.57 26.26
CA ASP A 482 -19.56 30.13 27.50
C ASP A 482 -20.41 28.88 27.23
N SER A 483 -20.18 27.82 28.01
CA SER A 483 -20.94 26.56 27.91
C SER A 483 -20.79 25.78 26.59
N ALA A 484 -19.56 25.72 26.09
CA ALA A 484 -19.14 25.01 24.88
C ALA A 484 -17.94 24.08 25.16
N SER A 485 -17.70 23.07 24.32
CA SER A 485 -16.56 22.13 24.47
C SER A 485 -15.71 22.10 23.21
N ALA A 486 -14.39 21.98 23.37
CA ALA A 486 -13.46 21.60 22.31
C ALA A 486 -13.15 20.10 22.46
N LEU A 487 -13.51 19.31 21.45
CA LEU A 487 -13.37 17.85 21.42
C LEU A 487 -12.45 17.46 20.28
N VAL A 488 -11.25 16.98 20.62
CA VAL A 488 -10.16 16.83 19.65
C VAL A 488 -9.55 15.44 19.74
N GLY A 489 -9.64 14.65 18.67
CA GLY A 489 -9.08 13.31 18.59
C GLY A 489 -7.99 13.17 17.53
N GLY A 490 -7.04 12.25 17.74
CA GLY A 490 -6.10 11.85 16.70
C GLY A 490 -6.79 11.17 15.51
N PHE A 491 -7.95 10.56 15.74
CA PHE A 491 -8.82 9.97 14.73
C PHE A 491 -10.13 10.75 14.58
N VAL A 492 -10.90 10.92 15.66
CA VAL A 492 -12.25 11.50 15.59
C VAL A 492 -12.51 12.47 16.74
N GLY A 493 -13.13 13.62 16.49
CA GLY A 493 -13.48 14.56 17.57
C GLY A 493 -14.46 13.94 18.58
N SER A 494 -15.57 13.39 18.07
CA SER A 494 -16.57 12.70 18.88
C SER A 494 -17.16 11.46 18.19
N VAL A 495 -17.39 10.40 18.98
CA VAL A 495 -18.10 9.18 18.56
C VAL A 495 -19.44 9.07 19.28
N ALA A 496 -20.49 8.74 18.53
CA ALA A 496 -21.78 8.31 19.09
C ALA A 496 -22.30 7.03 18.42
N GLY A 497 -22.09 5.87 19.05
CA GLY A 497 -22.46 4.56 18.49
C GLY A 497 -21.59 4.09 17.32
N GLY A 498 -21.72 2.81 16.96
CA GLY A 498 -21.08 2.21 15.78
C GLY A 498 -19.95 1.23 16.07
N SER A 499 -19.21 0.84 15.03
CA SER A 499 -18.14 -0.15 15.12
C SER A 499 -16.85 0.36 14.48
N TYR A 500 -15.73 0.21 15.19
CA TYR A 500 -14.43 0.74 14.83
C TYR A 500 -13.40 -0.37 14.93
N SER A 501 -12.89 -0.83 13.79
CA SER A 501 -12.01 -1.99 13.75
C SER A 501 -10.81 -1.89 12.82
N ASN A 502 -9.69 -2.50 13.23
CA ASN A 502 -8.45 -2.54 12.44
C ASN A 502 -7.98 -1.11 12.06
N ILE A 503 -7.78 -0.27 13.07
CA ILE A 503 -7.41 1.13 12.88
C ILE A 503 -6.00 1.37 13.42
N LYS A 504 -5.17 2.11 12.68
CA LYS A 504 -3.86 2.55 13.13
C LYS A 504 -3.72 4.06 12.98
N ILE A 505 -3.33 4.71 14.07
CA ILE A 505 -3.03 6.13 14.16
C ILE A 505 -1.58 6.26 14.63
N SER A 506 -0.74 6.98 13.88
CA SER A 506 0.66 7.13 14.25
C SER A 506 1.31 8.44 13.83
N ASN A 507 2.42 8.80 14.47
CA ASN A 507 3.27 9.93 14.10
C ASN A 507 2.51 11.27 14.11
N ILE A 508 1.94 11.63 15.26
CA ILE A 508 1.25 12.90 15.47
C ILE A 508 2.09 13.78 16.41
N ASN A 509 2.47 14.97 15.98
CA ASN A 509 3.28 15.85 16.84
C ASN A 509 2.44 16.53 17.94
N SER A 510 1.20 16.92 17.68
CA SER A 510 0.35 17.50 18.73
C SER A 510 -1.14 17.34 18.50
N ILE A 511 -1.88 16.94 19.54
CA ILE A 511 -3.34 16.93 19.63
C ILE A 511 -3.73 17.88 20.76
N VAL A 512 -4.50 18.92 20.45
CA VAL A 512 -4.72 20.05 21.37
C VAL A 512 -6.17 20.49 21.35
N SER A 513 -6.83 20.42 22.50
CA SER A 513 -8.12 21.08 22.75
C SER A 513 -7.93 22.27 23.70
N LYS A 514 -8.64 23.37 23.44
CA LYS A 514 -8.70 24.52 24.34
C LYS A 514 -10.12 25.06 24.47
N THR A 515 -10.56 25.29 25.70
CA THR A 515 -11.81 26.01 25.99
C THR A 515 -11.55 27.24 26.86
N GLU A 516 -11.91 28.43 26.36
CA GLU A 516 -11.58 29.73 26.98
C GLU A 516 -12.81 30.57 27.38
N GLY A 517 -14.03 30.06 27.24
CA GLY A 517 -15.25 30.80 27.58
C GLY A 517 -15.57 30.87 29.08
N GLY A 518 -16.38 31.86 29.45
CA GLY A 518 -16.81 32.16 30.82
C GLY A 518 -17.88 31.23 31.40
N VAL A 519 -18.45 31.66 32.53
CA VAL A 519 -19.22 30.86 33.52
C VAL A 519 -20.20 29.85 32.87
N ALA A 520 -19.89 28.56 33.01
CA ALA A 520 -20.78 27.49 32.58
C ALA A 520 -22.18 27.56 33.25
N ILE A 521 -23.26 27.62 32.46
CA ILE A 521 -24.66 27.51 32.93
C ILE A 521 -25.07 26.02 32.84
N GLY A 522 -24.38 25.14 33.57
CA GLY A 522 -24.60 23.68 33.46
C GLY A 522 -23.42 22.83 33.93
N THR A 523 -23.66 21.56 34.22
CA THR A 523 -22.61 20.54 34.47
C THR A 523 -22.18 19.93 33.13
N GLY A 524 -20.89 19.91 32.77
CA GLY A 524 -20.39 19.05 31.68
C GLY A 524 -19.58 19.70 30.55
N ASN A 525 -19.29 21.01 30.60
CA ASN A 525 -18.42 21.65 29.59
C ASN A 525 -16.95 21.39 29.92
N ALA A 526 -16.21 20.82 28.98
CA ALA A 526 -14.82 20.48 29.17
C ALA A 526 -14.03 20.52 27.86
N SER A 527 -12.73 20.82 27.97
CA SER A 527 -11.77 20.60 26.90
C SER A 527 -11.37 19.13 26.90
N LYS A 528 -11.49 18.42 25.77
CA LYS A 528 -11.25 16.97 25.72
C LYS A 528 -10.34 16.60 24.57
N SER A 529 -9.28 15.86 24.89
CA SER A 529 -8.29 15.40 23.90
C SER A 529 -7.96 13.92 24.04
N GLY A 530 -7.93 13.20 22.92
CA GLY A 530 -7.49 11.80 22.92
C GLY A 530 -6.69 11.40 21.70
N GLY A 531 -5.83 10.40 21.84
CA GLY A 531 -5.04 9.87 20.71
C GLY A 531 -5.90 9.20 19.64
N PHE A 532 -7.05 8.64 20.02
CA PHE A 532 -8.12 8.19 19.14
C PHE A 532 -9.26 9.20 19.08
N ALA A 533 -9.98 9.45 20.18
CA ALA A 533 -11.12 10.37 20.20
C ALA A 533 -11.09 11.42 21.31
N GLY A 534 -11.64 12.60 21.04
CA GLY A 534 -11.87 13.61 22.09
C GLY A 534 -12.94 13.14 23.09
N GLN A 535 -14.05 12.62 22.57
CA GLN A 535 -15.14 12.06 23.37
C GLN A 535 -15.74 10.80 22.73
N SER A 536 -16.19 9.87 23.56
CA SER A 536 -17.03 8.74 23.19
C SER A 536 -18.27 8.73 24.07
N TYR A 537 -19.47 8.57 23.49
CA TYR A 537 -20.70 8.37 24.26
C TYR A 537 -21.69 7.47 23.52
N GLY A 538 -22.38 6.60 24.26
CA GLY A 538 -23.43 5.73 23.72
C GLY A 538 -24.81 6.36 23.90
N TYR A 539 -25.77 5.98 23.06
CA TYR A 539 -27.19 6.16 23.39
C TYR A 539 -27.75 4.79 23.80
N ASP A 540 -28.84 4.78 24.59
CA ASP A 540 -29.59 3.57 24.89
C ASP A 540 -29.93 2.85 23.55
N ASP A 541 -29.55 1.58 23.44
CA ASP A 541 -29.61 0.68 22.24
C ASP A 541 -28.49 0.80 21.17
N ASP A 542 -27.63 1.82 21.19
CA ASP A 542 -26.57 2.05 20.17
C ASP A 542 -25.15 1.99 20.79
N TYR A 543 -24.77 0.84 21.36
CA TYR A 543 -23.43 0.62 21.95
C TYR A 543 -22.29 0.71 20.92
N ILE A 544 -21.09 1.04 21.41
CA ILE A 544 -19.90 1.18 20.57
C ILE A 544 -19.00 -0.04 20.70
N ASN A 545 -18.48 -0.53 19.58
CA ASN A 545 -17.49 -1.61 19.54
C ASN A 545 -16.15 -1.11 18.98
N TYR A 546 -15.13 -1.05 19.84
CA TYR A 546 -13.75 -0.77 19.49
C TYR A 546 -12.96 -2.07 19.50
N LYS A 547 -12.31 -2.39 18.37
CA LYS A 547 -11.56 -3.64 18.22
C LYS A 547 -10.30 -3.48 17.39
N ASN A 548 -9.17 -4.03 17.83
CA ASN A 548 -7.95 -4.02 17.03
C ASN A 548 -7.55 -2.59 16.64
N ILE A 549 -7.15 -1.78 17.62
CA ILE A 549 -6.78 -0.38 17.39
C ILE A 549 -5.39 -0.10 17.96
N ILE A 550 -4.55 0.55 17.16
CA ILE A 550 -3.22 1.00 17.58
C ILE A 550 -3.18 2.53 17.52
N VAL A 551 -2.82 3.15 18.63
CA VAL A 551 -2.48 4.57 18.75
C VAL A 551 -1.04 4.67 19.20
N SER A 552 -0.16 5.23 18.37
CA SER A 552 1.25 5.31 18.74
C SER A 552 2.02 6.52 18.22
N ASN A 553 3.22 6.74 18.78
CA ASN A 553 4.14 7.78 18.35
C ASN A 553 3.48 9.17 18.36
N ILE A 554 2.90 9.56 19.50
CA ILE A 554 2.28 10.87 19.67
C ILE A 554 3.13 11.69 20.63
N LYS A 555 3.63 12.85 20.22
CA LYS A 555 4.45 13.66 21.12
C LYS A 555 3.61 14.30 22.23
N ASN A 556 2.52 14.99 21.88
CA ASN A 556 1.70 15.69 22.87
C ASN A 556 0.20 15.46 22.67
N ILE A 557 -0.49 15.08 23.74
CA ILE A 557 -1.95 15.14 23.88
C ILE A 557 -2.24 16.13 25.01
N TYR A 558 -2.93 17.22 24.69
CA TYR A 558 -3.10 18.35 25.59
C TYR A 558 -4.53 18.88 25.57
N SER A 559 -5.12 19.02 26.74
CA SER A 559 -6.40 19.71 26.94
C SER A 559 -6.23 20.85 27.94
N GLU A 560 -6.85 21.99 27.67
CA GLU A 560 -6.87 23.14 28.58
C GLU A 560 -8.24 23.80 28.63
N ALA A 561 -8.74 24.02 29.82
CA ALA A 561 -9.98 24.74 30.07
C ALA A 561 -9.76 25.85 31.10
N LYS A 562 -10.46 26.99 30.93
CA LYS A 562 -10.39 28.14 31.85
C LYS A 562 -11.54 28.13 32.86
N ASP A 563 -11.43 29.02 33.85
CA ASP A 563 -12.48 29.36 34.81
C ASP A 563 -13.06 28.15 35.56
N ASN A 564 -14.33 27.81 35.34
CA ASN A 564 -15.03 26.73 36.05
C ASN A 564 -15.19 25.45 35.22
N GLN A 565 -14.45 25.31 34.11
CA GLN A 565 -14.61 24.23 33.14
C GLN A 565 -13.58 23.11 33.31
N GLY A 566 -14.00 21.87 33.06
CA GLY A 566 -13.14 20.69 33.20
C GLY A 566 -12.20 20.44 32.02
N SER A 567 -11.22 19.56 32.19
CA SER A 567 -10.27 19.20 31.13
C SER A 567 -9.91 17.72 31.19
N PHE A 568 -10.02 17.01 30.08
CA PHE A 568 -9.75 15.57 30.04
C PHE A 568 -8.81 15.19 28.90
N SER A 569 -7.76 14.44 29.23
CA SER A 569 -6.81 13.92 28.24
C SER A 569 -6.55 12.43 28.41
N GLY A 570 -6.69 11.68 27.32
CA GLY A 570 -6.43 10.25 27.28
C GLY A 570 -5.47 9.86 26.18
N GLY A 571 -4.60 8.88 26.41
CA GLY A 571 -3.79 8.32 25.33
C GLY A 571 -4.65 7.65 24.25
N PHE A 572 -5.84 7.15 24.60
CA PHE A 572 -6.86 6.67 23.68
C PHE A 572 -8.03 7.65 23.55
N ILE A 573 -8.87 7.82 24.57
CA ILE A 573 -10.07 8.69 24.52
C ILE A 573 -9.98 9.77 25.59
N GLY A 574 -10.29 11.03 25.28
CA GLY A 574 -10.31 12.09 26.29
C GLY A 574 -11.33 11.81 27.41
N ASP A 575 -12.58 11.55 27.04
CA ASP A 575 -13.70 11.30 27.95
C ASP A 575 -14.65 10.24 27.39
N ILE A 576 -14.95 9.23 28.21
CA ILE A 576 -15.96 8.21 27.94
C ILE A 576 -17.18 8.56 28.81
N ALA A 577 -18.20 9.14 28.19
CA ALA A 577 -19.41 9.62 28.86
C ALA A 577 -20.59 8.69 28.57
N TYR A 578 -21.49 8.47 29.54
CA TYR A 578 -22.80 7.81 29.41
C TYR A 578 -22.83 6.67 28.37
N SER A 579 -22.48 5.45 28.78
CA SER A 579 -22.53 4.28 27.89
C SER A 579 -23.04 3.06 28.65
N GLU A 580 -24.09 2.45 28.10
CA GLU A 580 -24.56 1.15 28.54
C GLU A 580 -24.00 0.08 27.57
N SER A 581 -22.90 -0.58 27.97
CA SER A 581 -22.37 -1.80 27.31
C SER A 581 -21.42 -1.63 26.11
N ASP A 582 -20.66 -0.53 26.02
CA ASP A 582 -19.56 -0.42 25.05
C ASP A 582 -18.52 -1.54 25.23
N ILE A 583 -17.89 -1.95 24.12
CA ILE A 583 -16.85 -2.98 24.11
C ILE A 583 -15.54 -2.37 23.59
N PHE A 584 -14.49 -2.50 24.39
CA PHE A 584 -13.13 -2.14 24.06
C PHE A 584 -12.28 -3.40 24.08
N SER A 585 -11.76 -3.80 22.91
CA SER A 585 -11.03 -5.05 22.77
C SER A 585 -9.77 -4.91 21.92
N ASN A 586 -8.65 -5.47 22.39
CA ASN A 586 -7.39 -5.48 21.65
C ASN A 586 -6.93 -4.08 21.22
N ILE A 587 -6.67 -3.22 22.21
CA ILE A 587 -6.26 -1.82 22.01
C ILE A 587 -4.82 -1.63 22.50
N VAL A 588 -4.00 -0.97 21.68
CA VAL A 588 -2.61 -0.64 22.00
C VAL A 588 -2.45 0.88 21.98
N VAL A 589 -2.00 1.43 23.10
CA VAL A 589 -1.52 2.83 23.23
C VAL A 589 -0.04 2.76 23.57
N ASP A 590 0.82 3.28 22.69
CA ASP A 590 2.27 3.11 22.84
C ASP A 590 3.07 4.35 22.38
N ASN A 591 4.17 4.64 23.07
CA ASN A 591 5.11 5.69 22.72
C ASN A 591 4.44 7.08 22.61
N ILE A 592 3.96 7.58 23.76
CA ILE A 592 3.41 8.93 23.89
C ILE A 592 4.32 9.76 24.80
N SER A 593 4.81 10.93 24.37
CA SER A 593 5.64 11.72 25.29
C SER A 593 4.79 12.30 26.42
N ASN A 594 3.80 13.16 26.11
CA ASN A 594 3.03 13.87 27.13
C ASN A 594 1.52 13.72 26.95
N ILE A 595 0.82 13.41 28.05
CA ILE A 595 -0.64 13.48 28.19
C ILE A 595 -0.96 14.48 29.29
N ILE A 596 -1.52 15.64 28.94
CA ILE A 596 -1.68 16.76 29.87
C ILE A 596 -3.12 17.28 29.86
N ALA A 597 -3.73 17.36 31.03
CA ALA A 597 -5.02 18.03 31.24
C ALA A 597 -4.88 19.19 32.21
N ILE A 598 -5.30 20.39 31.80
CA ILE A 598 -5.29 21.59 32.64
C ILE A 598 -6.70 22.16 32.71
N GLY A 599 -7.44 21.90 33.78
CA GLY A 599 -8.76 22.49 33.98
C GLY A 599 -8.73 23.87 34.60
N GLY A 600 -9.92 24.47 34.61
CA GLY A 600 -10.18 25.76 35.21
C GLY A 600 -9.91 25.82 36.71
N LYS A 601 -9.73 27.03 37.21
CA LYS A 601 -9.27 27.35 38.57
C LYS A 601 -10.38 27.83 39.52
N GLU A 602 -11.61 27.97 39.04
CA GLU A 602 -12.73 28.56 39.77
C GLU A 602 -13.85 27.53 40.05
N GLY A 603 -14.52 27.69 41.19
CA GLY A 603 -15.77 26.99 41.52
C GLY A 603 -16.98 27.91 41.33
N THR A 604 -18.19 27.37 41.27
CA THR A 604 -19.43 28.19 41.19
C THR A 604 -20.21 28.19 42.51
N ARG A 605 -20.92 29.29 42.81
CA ARG A 605 -21.96 29.37 43.86
C ARG A 605 -23.08 28.38 43.53
N GLY A 606 -22.94 27.15 44.03
CA GLY A 606 -23.77 25.99 43.68
C GLY A 606 -23.03 24.65 43.71
N GLY A 607 -21.70 24.65 43.92
CA GLY A 607 -20.91 23.43 44.13
C GLY A 607 -20.44 22.73 42.84
N LYS A 608 -20.54 23.37 41.67
CA LYS A 608 -20.00 22.77 40.42
C LYS A 608 -18.51 23.08 40.31
N MET A 609 -17.73 22.03 40.06
CA MET A 609 -16.27 22.03 40.16
C MET A 609 -15.61 21.76 38.79
N SER A 610 -14.43 22.34 38.58
CA SER A 610 -13.58 22.06 37.42
C SER A 610 -12.81 20.75 37.66
N ASN A 611 -13.28 19.66 37.04
CA ASN A 611 -12.61 18.35 37.08
C ASN A 611 -11.58 18.24 35.97
N SER A 612 -10.37 17.80 36.33
CA SER A 612 -9.27 17.60 35.40
C SER A 612 -8.72 16.20 35.52
N GLY A 613 -8.65 15.47 34.40
CA GLY A 613 -8.23 14.07 34.37
C GLY A 613 -7.27 13.79 33.23
N ALA A 614 -6.12 13.18 33.54
CA ALA A 614 -5.18 12.68 32.55
C ALA A 614 -4.93 11.17 32.73
N GLY A 615 -5.09 10.38 31.67
CA GLY A 615 -4.87 8.93 31.72
C GLY A 615 -4.20 8.35 30.47
N GLY A 616 -3.47 7.25 30.63
CA GLY A 616 -2.83 6.57 29.49
C GLY A 616 -3.83 5.98 28.49
N PHE A 617 -5.02 5.60 28.96
CA PHE A 617 -6.17 5.21 28.15
C PHE A 617 -7.21 6.33 28.09
N SER A 618 -7.76 6.77 29.23
CA SER A 618 -8.79 7.82 29.29
C SER A 618 -8.61 8.85 30.40
N GLY A 619 -8.96 10.11 30.12
CA GLY A 619 -9.00 11.17 31.13
C GLY A 619 -10.20 11.04 32.07
N ASN A 620 -11.31 10.46 31.64
CA ASN A 620 -12.48 10.17 32.49
C ASN A 620 -13.31 9.02 31.92
N ILE A 621 -13.86 8.19 32.82
CA ILE A 621 -14.88 7.18 32.51
C ILE A 621 -16.07 7.44 33.43
N GLY A 622 -17.07 8.18 32.90
CA GLY A 622 -18.25 8.67 33.63
C GLY A 622 -19.47 7.76 33.49
N LEU A 623 -19.39 6.52 33.99
CA LEU A 623 -20.43 5.48 33.93
C LEU A 623 -21.32 5.45 35.20
N TYR A 624 -21.91 6.59 35.54
CA TYR A 624 -22.53 6.83 36.85
C TYR A 624 -23.73 5.93 37.21
N TYR A 625 -24.28 5.13 36.28
CA TYR A 625 -25.45 4.29 36.54
C TYR A 625 -25.05 2.87 36.94
N VAL A 626 -25.69 2.33 37.98
CA VAL A 626 -25.35 1.04 38.64
C VAL A 626 -25.45 -0.18 37.71
N ASN A 627 -26.03 -0.03 36.52
CA ASN A 627 -26.20 -1.08 35.51
C ASN A 627 -25.19 -0.99 34.35
N ASP A 628 -24.30 0.00 34.33
CA ASP A 628 -23.35 0.23 33.23
C ASP A 628 -22.28 -0.89 33.20
N LYS A 629 -22.30 -1.71 32.14
CA LYS A 629 -21.46 -2.92 31.99
C LYS A 629 -20.46 -2.83 30.83
N SER A 630 -20.01 -1.65 30.47
CA SER A 630 -19.00 -1.48 29.41
C SER A 630 -17.74 -2.29 29.74
N LYS A 631 -17.21 -3.00 28.74
CA LYS A 631 -16.15 -4.00 28.89
C LYS A 631 -14.86 -3.51 28.27
N PHE A 632 -13.79 -3.57 29.03
CA PHE A 632 -12.43 -3.25 28.65
C PHE A 632 -11.60 -4.52 28.73
N SER A 633 -11.13 -5.03 27.59
CA SER A 633 -10.43 -6.30 27.50
C SER A 633 -9.25 -6.24 26.56
N ASP A 634 -8.15 -6.90 26.93
CA ASP A 634 -6.94 -7.01 26.11
C ASP A 634 -6.41 -5.62 25.72
N ILE A 635 -6.00 -4.82 26.71
CA ILE A 635 -5.53 -3.45 26.48
C ILE A 635 -4.08 -3.30 26.96
N LYS A 636 -3.25 -2.69 26.13
CA LYS A 636 -1.85 -2.35 26.43
C LYS A 636 -1.68 -0.83 26.45
N ILE A 637 -1.18 -0.30 27.57
CA ILE A 637 -0.68 1.06 27.70
C ILE A 637 0.82 1.00 27.95
N ASN A 638 1.62 1.65 27.12
CA ASN A 638 3.07 1.50 27.19
C ASN A 638 3.85 2.75 26.76
N ASN A 639 5.07 2.90 27.29
CA ASN A 639 6.05 3.91 26.90
C ASN A 639 5.46 5.34 26.93
N ILE A 640 5.14 5.84 28.13
CA ILE A 640 4.64 7.21 28.32
C ILE A 640 5.61 8.01 29.19
N GLU A 641 6.07 9.19 28.73
CA GLU A 641 7.01 10.00 29.52
C GLU A 641 6.33 10.73 30.67
N LEU A 642 5.17 11.35 30.42
CA LEU A 642 4.45 12.15 31.41
C LEU A 642 2.94 12.04 31.23
N ILE A 643 2.25 11.69 32.32
CA ILE A 643 0.80 11.85 32.47
C ILE A 643 0.58 12.89 33.55
N LYS A 644 -0.02 14.03 33.21
CA LYS A 644 -0.19 15.15 34.14
C LYS A 644 -1.59 15.73 34.11
N SER A 645 -2.18 15.90 35.28
CA SER A 645 -3.39 16.66 35.48
C SER A 645 -3.14 17.87 36.37
N SER A 646 -3.85 18.97 36.12
CA SER A 646 -3.93 20.10 37.04
C SER A 646 -5.28 20.79 36.95
N GLY A 647 -5.86 21.14 38.09
CA GLY A 647 -7.18 21.77 38.16
C GLY A 647 -7.68 21.87 39.61
N MET A 648 -8.95 22.25 39.78
CA MET A 648 -9.58 22.32 41.11
C MET A 648 -9.88 20.94 41.70
N LEU A 649 -10.20 19.95 40.87
CA LEU A 649 -10.12 18.53 41.16
C LEU A 649 -9.19 17.92 40.12
N SER A 650 -8.12 17.27 40.55
CA SER A 650 -7.08 16.78 39.66
C SER A 650 -6.79 15.31 39.92
N SER A 651 -7.03 14.49 38.91
CA SER A 651 -6.75 13.05 38.91
C SER A 651 -5.79 12.71 37.79
N ALA A 652 -4.86 11.79 38.02
CA ALA A 652 -3.99 11.25 36.99
C ALA A 652 -3.77 9.75 37.18
N GLY A 653 -3.79 8.97 36.10
CA GLY A 653 -3.50 7.54 36.22
C GLY A 653 -2.85 6.90 35.00
N GLY A 654 -2.11 5.82 35.23
CA GLY A 654 -1.41 5.13 34.14
C GLY A 654 -2.36 4.51 33.12
N PHE A 655 -3.55 4.08 33.55
CA PHE A 655 -4.65 3.68 32.67
C PHE A 655 -5.68 4.80 32.56
N THR A 656 -6.30 5.23 33.64
CA THR A 656 -7.38 6.25 33.62
C THR A 656 -7.20 7.28 34.71
N ALA A 657 -7.73 8.49 34.54
CA ALA A 657 -7.75 9.42 35.66
C ALA A 657 -8.87 9.08 36.66
N ASP A 658 -10.11 8.96 36.17
CA ASP A 658 -11.31 8.70 36.97
C ASP A 658 -12.11 7.51 36.40
N ILE A 659 -12.54 6.60 37.28
CA ILE A 659 -13.40 5.46 36.92
C ILE A 659 -14.69 5.48 37.74
N HIS A 660 -15.84 5.50 37.06
CA HIS A 660 -17.16 5.43 37.66
C HIS A 660 -17.97 4.18 37.24
N GLY A 661 -17.34 3.10 36.80
CA GLY A 661 -18.02 1.85 36.45
C GLY A 661 -17.29 1.05 35.39
N GLY A 662 -17.88 -0.09 34.98
CA GLY A 662 -17.35 -0.97 33.93
C GLY A 662 -16.62 -2.21 34.43
N ILE A 663 -16.25 -3.07 33.48
CA ILE A 663 -15.57 -4.34 33.68
C ILE A 663 -14.22 -4.28 32.97
N TYR A 664 -13.14 -4.37 33.72
CA TYR A 664 -11.75 -4.25 33.25
C TYR A 664 -11.07 -5.60 33.40
N ASN A 665 -10.69 -6.21 32.28
CA ASN A 665 -9.99 -7.49 32.27
C ASN A 665 -8.79 -7.45 31.32
N ASN A 666 -7.74 -8.20 31.62
CA ASN A 666 -6.62 -8.40 30.70
C ASN A 666 -5.97 -7.08 30.28
N ILE A 667 -5.50 -6.30 31.25
CA ILE A 667 -4.90 -4.98 31.02
C ILE A 667 -3.44 -4.99 31.44
N SER A 668 -2.57 -4.49 30.56
CA SER A 668 -1.16 -4.26 30.83
C SER A 668 -0.84 -2.77 30.79
N VAL A 669 -0.23 -2.26 31.86
CA VAL A 669 0.26 -0.88 31.96
C VAL A 669 1.76 -0.91 32.25
N SER A 670 2.58 -0.39 31.34
CA SER A 670 4.03 -0.50 31.46
C SER A 670 4.80 0.75 31.04
N ASN A 671 6.01 0.90 31.58
CA ASN A 671 6.99 1.89 31.13
C ASN A 671 6.44 3.33 31.12
N ILE A 672 5.81 3.75 32.22
CA ILE A 672 5.38 5.14 32.42
C ILE A 672 6.39 5.83 33.32
N LYS A 673 6.99 6.93 32.87
CA LYS A 673 8.07 7.60 33.61
C LYS A 673 7.54 8.46 34.76
N GLU A 674 6.46 9.22 34.54
CA GLU A 674 5.84 10.04 35.59
C GLU A 674 4.32 10.14 35.43
N ILE A 675 3.62 10.07 36.57
CA ILE A 675 2.19 10.35 36.71
C ILE A 675 2.04 11.41 37.80
N SER A 676 1.42 12.55 37.49
CA SER A 676 1.25 13.62 38.47
C SER A 676 -0.10 14.35 38.41
N SER A 677 -0.59 14.74 39.59
CA SER A 677 -1.76 15.58 39.78
C SER A 677 -1.41 16.79 40.66
N ASP A 678 -1.80 17.99 40.21
CA ASP A 678 -1.46 19.24 40.89
C ASP A 678 -2.67 20.16 41.09
N ASN A 679 -2.93 20.50 42.35
CA ASN A 679 -3.94 21.46 42.81
C ASN A 679 -3.28 22.62 43.61
N ASN A 680 -2.46 23.42 42.91
CA ASN A 680 -1.71 24.55 43.49
C ASN A 680 -2.47 25.89 43.36
N ILE A 681 -3.79 25.90 43.53
CA ILE A 681 -4.63 27.08 43.27
C ILE A 681 -5.19 27.68 44.57
N ASN A 682 -5.00 29.00 44.75
CA ASN A 682 -5.67 29.81 45.78
C ASN A 682 -7.12 30.09 45.33
N GLY A 683 -8.03 29.13 45.51
CA GLY A 683 -9.43 29.26 45.08
C GLY A 683 -10.43 29.43 46.24
N ASP A 684 -11.64 29.86 45.88
CA ASP A 684 -12.86 30.07 46.67
C ASP A 684 -13.11 29.03 47.81
N PRO A 685 -13.51 29.39 49.04
CA PRO A 685 -13.77 28.45 50.15
C PRO A 685 -14.77 27.28 49.94
N PHE A 686 -15.38 27.10 48.76
CA PHE A 686 -16.39 26.07 48.50
C PHE A 686 -15.86 24.89 47.64
N GLY A 687 -15.96 23.64 48.13
CA GLY A 687 -15.76 22.39 47.36
C GLY A 687 -14.58 21.48 47.79
N ASN A 688 -14.61 20.20 47.42
CA ASN A 688 -13.53 19.22 47.67
C ASN A 688 -12.32 19.48 46.74
N ARG A 689 -11.14 19.82 47.27
CA ARG A 689 -9.93 20.23 46.51
C ARG A 689 -8.84 19.14 46.52
N GLU A 690 -9.18 18.00 45.96
CA GLU A 690 -8.34 16.80 46.02
C GLU A 690 -7.39 16.70 44.83
N ALA A 691 -6.23 16.08 45.07
CA ALA A 691 -5.28 15.67 44.04
C ALA A 691 -4.99 14.17 44.23
N SER A 692 -5.24 13.38 43.19
CA SER A 692 -5.09 11.93 43.24
C SER A 692 -4.27 11.39 42.07
N SER A 693 -3.36 10.46 42.36
CA SER A 693 -2.54 9.83 41.34
C SER A 693 -2.30 8.36 41.63
N GLY A 694 -2.37 7.52 40.59
CA GLY A 694 -2.03 6.12 40.72
C GLY A 694 -1.56 5.44 39.44
N GLY A 695 -0.82 4.34 39.58
CA GLY A 695 -0.25 3.63 38.43
C GLY A 695 -1.30 3.01 37.51
N PHE A 696 -2.50 2.75 38.01
CA PHE A 696 -3.68 2.38 37.21
C PHE A 696 -4.67 3.54 37.13
N SER A 697 -5.18 4.03 38.27
CA SER A 697 -6.15 5.12 38.29
C SER A 697 -5.87 6.19 39.34
N GLY A 698 -6.26 7.44 39.06
CA GLY A 698 -6.30 8.49 40.07
C GLY A 698 -7.40 8.22 41.09
N ASN A 699 -8.64 8.11 40.60
CA ASN A 699 -9.82 7.80 41.41
C ASN A 699 -10.59 6.58 40.87
N ILE A 700 -11.21 5.81 41.76
CA ILE A 700 -12.14 4.72 41.45
C ILE A 700 -13.37 4.83 42.37
N ALA A 701 -14.55 5.04 41.79
CA ALA A 701 -15.82 5.01 42.52
C ALA A 701 -16.45 3.59 42.51
N SER A 702 -16.44 2.92 41.37
CA SER A 702 -17.08 1.60 41.15
C SER A 702 -16.40 0.82 40.00
N GLY A 703 -16.64 -0.49 39.92
CA GLY A 703 -16.17 -1.34 38.82
C GLY A 703 -15.67 -2.73 39.24
N GLU A 704 -15.43 -3.58 38.25
CA GLU A 704 -14.82 -4.91 38.37
C GLU A 704 -13.46 -4.92 37.67
N PHE A 705 -12.41 -5.31 38.37
CA PHE A 705 -11.02 -5.25 37.90
C PHE A 705 -10.38 -6.62 38.02
N GLY A 706 -10.09 -7.27 36.90
CA GLY A 706 -9.51 -8.61 36.80
C GLY A 706 -8.28 -8.65 35.91
N ASN A 707 -7.32 -9.52 36.23
CA ASN A 707 -6.18 -9.85 35.35
C ASN A 707 -5.43 -8.59 34.86
N ILE A 708 -4.88 -7.82 35.81
CA ILE A 708 -4.16 -6.57 35.52
C ILE A 708 -2.68 -6.74 35.86
N VAL A 709 -1.82 -6.35 34.93
CA VAL A 709 -0.37 -6.41 35.08
C VAL A 709 0.21 -5.00 34.95
N ILE A 710 0.97 -4.56 35.96
CA ILE A 710 1.61 -3.24 35.97
C ILE A 710 3.11 -3.42 36.16
N THR A 711 3.92 -2.83 35.27
CA THR A 711 5.38 -2.91 35.35
C THR A 711 6.05 -1.56 35.08
N ASN A 712 7.12 -1.26 35.82
CA ASN A 712 8.02 -0.14 35.50
C ASN A 712 7.31 1.24 35.43
N ILE A 713 6.58 1.60 36.49
CA ILE A 713 5.87 2.89 36.63
C ILE A 713 6.68 3.83 37.53
N GLY A 714 7.48 4.72 36.96
CA GLY A 714 8.47 5.55 37.64
C GLY A 714 7.93 6.38 38.83
N SER A 715 7.67 7.66 38.61
CA SER A 715 7.27 8.59 39.68
C SER A 715 5.76 8.80 39.74
N ILE A 716 5.18 8.83 40.94
CA ILE A 716 3.75 9.11 41.16
C ILE A 716 3.61 10.23 42.20
N PHE A 717 3.03 11.36 41.78
CA PHE A 717 2.96 12.58 42.59
C PHE A 717 1.55 13.17 42.68
N SER A 718 1.13 13.51 43.89
CA SER A 718 -0.11 14.26 44.13
C SER A 718 0.18 15.46 45.02
N ASN A 719 -0.15 16.66 44.57
CA ASN A 719 0.05 17.89 45.33
C ASN A 719 -1.24 18.71 45.43
N THR A 720 -1.59 19.17 46.64
CA THR A 720 -2.73 20.08 46.87
C THR A 720 -2.44 21.09 47.98
N MET A 721 -3.12 22.25 47.95
CA MET A 721 -2.98 23.28 48.98
C MET A 721 -4.06 23.26 50.07
N GLN A 722 -5.25 22.69 49.83
CA GLN A 722 -6.38 22.86 50.76
C GLN A 722 -6.92 21.55 51.37
N ASN A 723 -7.06 20.46 50.62
CA ASN A 723 -7.65 19.20 51.10
C ASN A 723 -6.64 18.05 51.09
N ASP A 724 -7.10 16.82 51.14
CA ASP A 724 -6.25 15.65 51.17
C ASP A 724 -5.64 15.38 49.78
N SER A 725 -4.41 14.86 49.79
CA SER A 725 -3.75 14.34 48.60
C SER A 725 -3.58 12.83 48.71
N TYR A 726 -3.78 12.12 47.60
CA TYR A 726 -3.77 10.67 47.57
C TYR A 726 -2.83 10.14 46.50
N SER A 727 -1.89 9.29 46.88
CA SER A 727 -1.00 8.59 45.95
C SER A 727 -1.00 7.10 46.27
N GLY A 728 -1.24 6.27 45.26
CA GLY A 728 -1.10 4.82 45.39
C GLY A 728 -0.48 4.20 44.16
N ILE A 729 0.26 3.11 44.33
CA ILE A 729 0.93 2.46 43.20
C ILE A 729 -0.08 1.91 42.19
N PHE A 730 -1.24 1.45 42.66
CA PHE A 730 -2.36 1.07 41.79
C PHE A 730 -3.36 2.22 41.67
N VAL A 731 -3.92 2.69 42.78
CA VAL A 731 -4.98 3.71 42.79
C VAL A 731 -4.70 4.81 43.79
N GLY A 732 -4.94 6.08 43.41
CA GLY A 732 -4.86 7.20 44.34
C GLY A 732 -5.94 7.10 45.42
N ASN A 733 -7.20 7.27 45.03
CA ASN A 733 -8.34 7.31 45.93
C ASN A 733 -9.42 6.31 45.49
N ILE A 734 -9.95 5.52 46.42
CA ILE A 734 -11.17 4.73 46.22
C ILE A 734 -12.31 5.47 46.92
N GLU A 735 -13.20 6.05 46.11
CA GLU A 735 -14.26 6.95 46.57
C GLU A 735 -15.50 6.20 47.08
N SER A 736 -16.32 6.92 47.85
CA SER A 736 -17.71 6.54 48.14
C SER A 736 -18.62 7.36 47.21
N PRO A 737 -19.56 6.76 46.45
CA PRO A 737 -20.72 6.19 47.14
C PRO A 737 -21.45 5.01 46.44
N TYR A 738 -22.26 4.26 47.20
CA TYR A 738 -23.38 3.38 46.78
C TYR A 738 -23.15 2.02 46.07
N SER A 739 -21.95 1.64 45.60
CA SER A 739 -21.74 0.35 44.90
C SER A 739 -20.48 -0.43 45.31
N ASN A 740 -20.45 -1.75 45.07
CA ASN A 740 -19.30 -2.62 45.37
C ASN A 740 -18.16 -2.45 44.35
N ARG A 741 -16.92 -2.62 44.80
CA ARG A 741 -15.70 -2.67 43.97
C ARG A 741 -15.00 -4.00 44.18
N ASN A 742 -14.62 -4.66 43.09
CA ASN A 742 -13.98 -5.96 43.12
C ASN A 742 -12.63 -5.91 42.40
N PHE A 743 -11.55 -6.23 43.11
CA PHE A 743 -10.21 -6.35 42.55
C PHE A 743 -9.77 -7.82 42.61
N SER A 744 -9.46 -8.42 41.46
CA SER A 744 -9.00 -9.79 41.34
C SER A 744 -7.77 -9.91 40.43
N ASN A 745 -6.82 -10.77 40.81
CA ASN A 745 -5.66 -11.11 39.96
C ASN A 745 -4.89 -9.89 39.46
N ILE A 746 -4.38 -9.07 40.39
CA ILE A 746 -3.62 -7.87 40.07
C ILE A 746 -2.17 -8.07 40.50
N PHE A 747 -1.26 -7.91 39.54
CA PHE A 747 0.17 -8.16 39.71
C PHE A 747 0.95 -6.90 39.35
N ILE A 748 1.70 -6.37 40.32
CA ILE A 748 2.42 -5.11 40.17
C ILE A 748 3.90 -5.34 40.45
N TYR A 749 4.76 -4.93 39.53
CA TYR A 749 6.21 -4.89 39.71
C TYR A 749 6.74 -3.47 39.59
N ILE A 750 7.33 -3.00 40.69
CA ILE A 750 7.95 -1.69 40.83
C ILE A 750 9.45 -1.89 40.74
N SER A 751 10.08 -1.26 39.75
CA SER A 751 11.54 -1.35 39.55
C SER A 751 12.29 -0.44 40.52
N ASP A 752 13.61 -0.45 40.49
CA ASP A 752 14.44 0.32 41.43
C ASP A 752 14.18 1.84 41.34
N ASN A 753 14.44 2.58 42.43
CA ASN A 753 14.42 4.06 42.48
C ASN A 753 13.05 4.69 42.16
N HIS A 754 11.96 4.03 42.52
CA HIS A 754 10.62 4.61 42.39
C HIS A 754 10.38 5.68 43.46
N ASN A 755 9.67 6.74 43.07
CA ASN A 755 9.36 7.85 43.96
C ASN A 755 7.85 8.09 43.97
N ILE A 756 7.23 7.75 45.09
CA ILE A 756 5.83 8.07 45.35
C ILE A 756 5.74 9.15 46.42
N ARG A 757 5.04 10.23 46.09
CA ARG A 757 4.85 11.37 46.99
C ARG A 757 3.41 11.84 46.94
N SER A 758 2.92 12.20 48.12
CA SER A 758 1.67 12.92 48.32
C SER A 758 1.98 14.11 49.21
N ASN A 759 1.48 15.29 48.88
CA ASN A 759 1.73 16.51 49.65
C ASN A 759 0.48 17.39 49.71
N SER A 760 0.03 17.64 50.94
CA SER A 760 -1.03 18.59 51.24
C SER A 760 -0.55 19.65 52.22
N THR A 761 -0.89 20.91 51.94
CA THR A 761 -0.53 22.05 52.82
C THR A 761 -1.49 22.19 54.01
N ASN A 762 -2.79 21.99 53.81
CA ASN A 762 -3.82 22.18 54.84
C ASN A 762 -4.67 20.93 55.13
N GLY A 763 -4.44 19.83 54.40
CA GLY A 763 -5.07 18.53 54.59
C GLY A 763 -4.06 17.43 54.89
N GLN A 764 -4.48 16.18 54.78
CA GLN A 764 -3.66 14.99 54.99
C GLN A 764 -3.01 14.51 53.69
N SER A 765 -1.83 13.90 53.82
CA SER A 765 -1.11 13.30 52.69
C SER A 765 -1.13 11.79 52.85
N TYR A 766 -1.83 11.09 51.96
CA TYR A 766 -1.92 9.63 51.99
C TYR A 766 -1.10 9.00 50.87
N ILE A 767 -0.32 8.00 51.25
CA ILE A 767 0.55 7.24 50.36
C ILE A 767 0.40 5.76 50.69
N GLY A 768 0.07 4.91 49.72
CA GLY A 768 -0.01 3.46 49.93
C GLY A 768 0.63 2.64 48.82
N LYS A 769 0.95 1.38 49.15
CA LYS A 769 1.61 0.45 48.22
C LYS A 769 0.65 -0.13 47.19
N PHE A 770 -0.65 0.02 47.40
CA PHE A 770 -1.69 -0.29 46.43
C PHE A 770 -2.65 0.90 46.29
N TYR A 771 -3.33 1.31 47.37
CA TYR A 771 -4.24 2.46 47.39
C TYR A 771 -3.77 3.59 48.33
N GLY A 772 -4.00 4.84 47.96
CA GLY A 772 -3.78 5.99 48.85
C GLY A 772 -4.90 6.19 49.87
N ASN A 773 -6.16 6.03 49.46
CA ASN A 773 -7.31 6.09 50.38
C ASN A 773 -8.38 5.05 49.98
N LEU A 774 -9.10 4.53 50.99
CA LEU A 774 -10.15 3.55 50.82
C LEU A 774 -11.42 3.94 51.58
N ASN A 775 -12.46 4.31 50.83
CA ASN A 775 -13.80 4.55 51.34
C ASN A 775 -14.82 3.58 50.72
N GLY A 776 -15.70 3.01 51.54
CA GLY A 776 -16.76 2.07 51.10
C GLY A 776 -16.34 0.59 51.08
N GLN A 777 -17.27 -0.27 50.65
CA GLN A 777 -17.05 -1.72 50.56
C GLN A 777 -16.21 -2.08 49.32
N THR A 778 -15.11 -2.78 49.54
CA THR A 778 -14.17 -3.25 48.50
C THR A 778 -13.75 -4.68 48.81
N THR A 779 -13.70 -5.53 47.78
CA THR A 779 -13.15 -6.89 47.87
C THR A 779 -11.81 -6.98 47.17
N PHE A 780 -10.86 -7.66 47.80
CA PHE A 780 -9.58 -8.00 47.22
C PHE A 780 -9.52 -9.51 47.01
N ASN A 781 -8.93 -9.94 45.91
CA ASN A 781 -8.69 -11.35 45.62
C ASN A 781 -7.38 -11.49 44.84
N ASN A 782 -6.39 -12.20 45.38
CA ASN A 782 -5.14 -12.52 44.67
C ASN A 782 -4.40 -11.26 44.14
N ILE A 783 -4.08 -10.34 45.06
CA ILE A 783 -3.38 -9.09 44.75
C ILE A 783 -1.92 -9.21 45.19
N HIS A 784 -0.98 -8.87 44.30
CA HIS A 784 0.45 -9.01 44.52
C HIS A 784 1.20 -7.72 44.14
N VAL A 785 1.99 -7.18 45.06
CA VAL A 785 2.84 -6.00 44.84
C VAL A 785 4.30 -6.35 45.16
N TYR A 786 5.17 -6.25 44.16
CA TYR A 786 6.60 -6.50 44.27
C TYR A 786 7.37 -5.18 44.28
N HIS A 787 8.19 -4.96 45.31
CA HIS A 787 9.03 -3.78 45.42
C HIS A 787 10.38 -4.09 46.08
N LYS A 788 11.36 -3.19 45.92
CA LYS A 788 12.67 -3.36 46.53
C LYS A 788 12.61 -3.17 48.06
N ALA A 789 13.31 -4.03 48.79
CA ALA A 789 13.42 -3.95 50.24
C ALA A 789 14.09 -2.63 50.66
N GLY A 790 13.50 -1.93 51.64
CA GLY A 790 13.97 -0.62 52.10
C GLY A 790 13.42 0.57 51.33
N GLU A 791 12.73 0.35 50.20
CA GLU A 791 12.00 1.39 49.48
C GLU A 791 10.52 1.45 49.95
N LEU A 792 9.83 2.56 49.63
CA LEU A 792 8.41 2.78 49.94
C LEU A 792 8.05 2.75 51.43
N GLY A 793 8.97 3.12 52.33
CA GLY A 793 8.74 3.12 53.78
C GLY A 793 7.64 4.09 54.26
N ASN A 794 7.37 5.14 53.50
CA ASN A 794 6.29 6.12 53.76
C ASN A 794 4.93 5.68 53.19
N ALA A 795 4.88 4.63 52.37
CA ALA A 795 3.65 4.13 51.76
C ALA A 795 2.95 3.13 52.71
N VAL A 796 2.12 3.66 53.62
CA VAL A 796 1.48 2.90 54.71
C VAL A 796 -0.04 3.06 54.80
N ALA A 797 -0.66 3.83 53.91
CA ALA A 797 -2.10 4.11 53.98
C ALA A 797 -2.99 2.87 53.83
N ASP A 798 -2.50 1.83 53.14
CA ASP A 798 -3.18 0.57 52.88
C ASP A 798 -2.73 -0.60 53.78
N GLN A 799 -1.94 -0.31 54.83
CA GLN A 799 -1.34 -1.35 55.68
C GLN A 799 -2.36 -2.30 56.34
N ASN A 800 -3.58 -1.82 56.61
CA ASN A 800 -4.65 -2.62 57.22
C ASN A 800 -5.22 -3.69 56.25
N SER A 801 -4.95 -3.54 54.96
CA SER A 801 -5.36 -4.48 53.90
C SER A 801 -4.26 -5.48 53.54
N TRP A 802 -3.06 -5.36 54.09
CA TRP A 802 -1.96 -6.28 53.82
C TRP A 802 -2.15 -7.63 54.51
N GLY A 803 -1.62 -8.70 53.91
CA GLY A 803 -1.69 -10.06 54.43
C GLY A 803 -1.11 -11.06 53.43
N ASN A 804 -1.20 -12.35 53.77
CA ASN A 804 -0.71 -13.46 52.94
C ASN A 804 -1.84 -14.37 52.40
N THR A 805 -3.09 -13.98 52.59
CA THR A 805 -4.29 -14.69 52.13
C THR A 805 -4.83 -14.08 50.84
N LEU A 806 -5.68 -14.82 50.12
CA LEU A 806 -6.24 -14.34 48.86
C LEU A 806 -7.05 -13.05 49.02
N ASP A 807 -7.75 -12.87 50.14
CA ASP A 807 -8.58 -11.68 50.44
C ASP A 807 -7.77 -10.44 50.90
N LYS A 808 -6.44 -10.52 50.84
CA LYS A 808 -5.50 -9.48 51.26
C LYS A 808 -4.57 -9.06 50.14
N ILE A 809 -3.89 -7.94 50.36
CA ILE A 809 -2.85 -7.41 49.47
C ILE A 809 -1.51 -8.03 49.87
N ASN A 810 -0.95 -8.88 49.01
CA ASN A 810 0.32 -9.56 49.27
C ASN A 810 1.50 -8.65 48.87
N ILE A 811 2.26 -8.19 49.86
CA ILE A 811 3.45 -7.35 49.64
C ILE A 811 4.70 -8.24 49.61
N HIS A 812 5.40 -8.24 48.49
CA HIS A 812 6.64 -8.99 48.23
C HIS A 812 7.82 -8.03 48.16
N THR A 813 8.88 -8.31 48.92
CA THR A 813 10.11 -7.50 48.88
C THR A 813 11.26 -8.28 48.28
N TYR A 814 12.01 -7.66 47.37
CA TYR A 814 13.23 -8.23 46.80
C TYR A 814 14.46 -7.36 47.12
N THR A 815 15.64 -7.95 47.18
CA THR A 815 16.92 -7.23 47.35
C THR A 815 17.71 -7.13 46.05
N ASN A 816 17.56 -8.11 45.16
CA ASN A 816 18.17 -8.15 43.83
C ASN A 816 17.07 -8.04 42.76
N THR A 817 17.19 -7.02 41.90
CA THR A 817 16.21 -6.65 40.87
C THR A 817 15.89 -7.79 39.92
N ASN A 818 16.91 -8.50 39.42
CA ASN A 818 16.72 -9.59 38.47
C ASN A 818 15.95 -10.75 39.10
N SER A 819 16.36 -11.21 40.28
CA SER A 819 15.63 -12.29 40.97
C SER A 819 14.22 -11.88 41.37
N GLY A 820 14.02 -10.60 41.75
CA GLY A 820 12.71 -10.06 42.09
C GLY A 820 11.77 -10.05 40.89
N TYR A 821 12.28 -9.64 39.71
CA TYR A 821 11.50 -9.67 38.48
C TYR A 821 11.19 -11.10 38.03
N THR A 822 12.15 -12.02 38.13
CA THR A 822 11.92 -13.44 37.80
C THR A 822 10.86 -14.07 38.70
N ASP A 823 10.85 -13.77 40.00
CA ASP A 823 9.82 -14.28 40.91
C ASP A 823 8.43 -13.71 40.57
N PHE A 824 8.35 -12.39 40.34
CA PHE A 824 7.14 -11.74 39.84
C PHE A 824 6.64 -12.37 38.55
N GLU A 825 7.52 -12.53 37.55
CA GLU A 825 7.21 -13.07 36.24
C GLU A 825 6.68 -14.51 36.34
N ASN A 826 7.36 -15.36 37.10
CA ASN A 826 6.93 -16.74 37.33
C ASN A 826 5.54 -16.79 37.98
N LYS A 827 5.28 -15.91 38.96
CA LYS A 827 3.98 -15.86 39.65
C LYS A 827 2.87 -15.38 38.72
N VAL A 828 3.07 -14.29 37.98
CA VAL A 828 2.04 -13.75 37.10
C VAL A 828 1.74 -14.68 35.92
N SER A 829 2.77 -15.28 35.31
CA SER A 829 2.58 -16.25 34.22
C SER A 829 1.86 -17.52 34.67
N ALA A 830 2.23 -18.07 35.85
CA ALA A 830 1.54 -19.25 36.38
C ALA A 830 0.03 -19.03 36.59
N GLU A 831 -0.38 -17.79 36.87
CA GLU A 831 -1.79 -17.44 37.10
C GLU A 831 -2.52 -17.06 35.81
N LEU A 832 -1.88 -16.27 34.93
CA LEU A 832 -2.54 -15.54 33.85
C LEU A 832 -2.18 -15.98 32.42
N ASP A 833 -1.22 -16.89 32.21
CA ASP A 833 -0.91 -17.42 30.86
C ASP A 833 -2.15 -18.05 30.20
N LYS A 834 -2.97 -18.75 31.01
CA LYS A 834 -4.25 -19.36 30.57
C LYS A 834 -5.29 -18.33 30.11
N ASP A 835 -5.16 -17.09 30.60
CA ASP A 835 -6.05 -15.97 30.32
C ASP A 835 -5.53 -15.10 29.15
N GLY A 836 -4.44 -15.53 28.50
CA GLY A 836 -3.88 -14.93 27.29
C GLY A 836 -2.65 -14.04 27.51
N LEU A 837 -2.09 -14.00 28.72
CA LEU A 837 -0.84 -13.29 28.98
C LEU A 837 0.31 -13.92 28.19
N HIS A 838 1.12 -13.08 27.56
CA HIS A 838 2.34 -13.49 26.85
C HIS A 838 3.32 -12.31 26.78
N LYS A 839 4.53 -12.55 26.27
CA LYS A 839 5.47 -11.47 25.96
C LYS A 839 5.29 -10.97 24.54
N ASP A 840 5.26 -9.66 24.36
CA ASP A 840 5.33 -9.06 23.03
C ASP A 840 6.77 -9.10 22.46
N LYS A 841 6.93 -8.59 21.24
CA LYS A 841 8.22 -8.49 20.53
C LYS A 841 9.29 -7.70 21.31
N ASP A 842 8.88 -6.82 22.22
CA ASP A 842 9.76 -5.96 23.01
C ASP A 842 9.97 -6.55 24.42
N GLY A 843 9.44 -7.74 24.69
CA GLY A 843 9.58 -8.47 25.96
C GLY A 843 8.61 -8.05 27.06
N ASN A 844 7.64 -7.18 26.76
CA ASN A 844 6.64 -6.73 27.74
C ASN A 844 5.54 -7.77 27.92
N LEU A 845 5.05 -7.93 29.15
CA LEU A 845 3.92 -8.81 29.46
C LEU A 845 2.58 -8.16 29.03
N VAL A 846 1.90 -8.77 28.06
CA VAL A 846 0.70 -8.23 27.40
C VAL A 846 -0.37 -9.29 27.18
N PHE A 847 -1.62 -8.83 27.02
CA PHE A 847 -2.75 -9.66 26.58
C PHE A 847 -3.17 -9.39 25.13
N THR A 848 -2.76 -8.24 24.58
CA THR A 848 -3.08 -7.80 23.22
C THR A 848 -2.48 -8.74 22.18
N LYS A 849 -3.18 -8.91 21.06
CA LYS A 849 -2.75 -9.74 19.94
C LYS A 849 -2.41 -8.86 18.74
N ASP A 850 -1.35 -9.22 18.03
CA ASP A 850 -1.03 -8.59 16.76
C ASP A 850 -2.17 -8.74 15.75
N PHE A 851 -2.36 -7.70 14.92
CA PHE A 851 -3.32 -7.73 13.83
C PHE A 851 -2.81 -6.93 12.63
N ASN A 852 -3.27 -7.31 11.44
CA ASN A 852 -2.90 -6.66 10.19
C ASN A 852 -4.06 -5.80 9.68
N ILE A 853 -3.79 -4.52 9.43
CA ILE A 853 -4.76 -3.51 8.93
C ILE A 853 -5.23 -3.84 7.51
N ASN A 854 -4.46 -4.61 6.74
CA ASN A 854 -4.81 -5.06 5.40
C ASN A 854 -5.43 -6.47 5.39
N SER A 855 -5.56 -7.14 6.53
CA SER A 855 -6.26 -8.43 6.56
C SER A 855 -7.72 -8.20 6.17
N PRO A 856 -8.26 -8.96 5.19
CA PRO A 856 -9.68 -8.86 4.89
C PRO A 856 -10.45 -9.09 6.18
N SER A 857 -11.39 -8.20 6.50
CA SER A 857 -12.34 -8.39 7.59
C SER A 857 -12.84 -9.82 7.54
N LYS A 858 -12.67 -10.60 8.63
CA LYS A 858 -13.34 -11.90 8.74
C LYS A 858 -14.79 -11.68 8.32
N PRO A 859 -15.32 -12.44 7.35
CA PRO A 859 -16.71 -12.31 6.97
C PRO A 859 -17.54 -12.46 8.24
N THR A 860 -18.36 -11.45 8.54
CA THR A 860 -19.56 -11.68 9.33
C THR A 860 -20.24 -12.89 8.73
N THR A 861 -20.73 -13.80 9.57
CA THR A 861 -21.41 -15.05 9.21
C THR A 861 -22.61 -14.77 8.29
N ASP A 862 -22.34 -14.63 7.01
CA ASP A 862 -23.27 -14.59 5.90
C ASP A 862 -22.98 -15.85 5.08
N PRO A 863 -23.89 -16.84 4.99
CA PRO A 863 -23.58 -18.17 4.46
C PRO A 863 -23.37 -18.25 2.93
N ASP A 864 -23.40 -17.14 2.20
CA ASP A 864 -23.64 -17.18 0.75
C ASP A 864 -22.39 -17.12 -0.15
N VAL A 865 -21.17 -17.36 0.37
CA VAL A 865 -19.99 -17.58 -0.49
C VAL A 865 -19.27 -18.86 -0.07
N VAL A 866 -19.85 -19.99 -0.48
CA VAL A 866 -19.10 -21.24 -0.64
C VAL A 866 -18.25 -21.08 -1.89
N LEU A 867 -16.92 -21.02 -1.71
CA LEU A 867 -16.00 -21.12 -2.85
C LEU A 867 -16.13 -22.54 -3.40
N GLU A 868 -16.51 -22.67 -4.66
CA GLU A 868 -16.54 -23.95 -5.37
C GLU A 868 -15.19 -24.21 -6.06
N SER A 869 -14.97 -25.45 -6.50
CA SER A 869 -13.67 -25.83 -7.10
C SER A 869 -13.37 -25.12 -8.43
N ASP A 870 -14.36 -24.52 -9.07
CA ASP A 870 -14.27 -23.71 -10.28
C ASP A 870 -13.99 -22.22 -10.02
N ASP A 871 -14.11 -21.76 -8.78
CA ASP A 871 -13.71 -20.41 -8.33
C ASP A 871 -12.20 -20.30 -8.07
N VAL A 872 -11.49 -21.43 -8.07
CA VAL A 872 -10.07 -21.55 -7.76
C VAL A 872 -9.29 -21.92 -9.01
N ILE A 873 -8.11 -21.32 -9.20
CA ILE A 873 -7.21 -21.68 -10.30
C ILE A 873 -6.90 -23.18 -10.28
N SER A 874 -7.02 -23.87 -11.41
CA SER A 874 -6.92 -25.32 -11.41
C SER A 874 -5.54 -25.80 -10.94
N ALA A 875 -5.53 -26.85 -10.12
CA ALA A 875 -4.28 -27.51 -9.70
C ALA A 875 -3.47 -28.00 -10.91
N LYS A 876 -4.13 -28.32 -12.02
CA LYS A 876 -3.49 -28.71 -13.27
C LYS A 876 -2.68 -27.55 -13.87
N ASP A 877 -3.26 -26.35 -13.92
CA ASP A 877 -2.57 -25.16 -14.45
C ASP A 877 -1.38 -24.78 -13.56
N LEU A 878 -1.55 -24.85 -12.23
CA LEU A 878 -0.45 -24.62 -11.29
C LEU A 878 0.70 -25.62 -11.49
N ASN A 879 0.38 -26.90 -11.59
CA ASN A 879 1.37 -27.95 -11.84
C ASN A 879 2.05 -27.76 -13.20
N GLN A 880 1.29 -27.39 -14.24
CA GLN A 880 1.85 -27.10 -15.56
C GLN A 880 2.84 -25.94 -15.52
N TRP A 881 2.50 -24.83 -14.86
CA TRP A 881 3.44 -23.70 -14.74
C TRP A 881 4.70 -24.06 -13.97
N LEU A 882 4.56 -24.85 -12.91
CA LEU A 882 5.71 -25.34 -12.15
C LEU A 882 6.57 -26.28 -13.00
N ASP A 883 5.96 -27.15 -13.80
CA ASP A 883 6.68 -28.02 -14.73
C ASP A 883 7.39 -27.23 -15.84
N GLU A 884 6.77 -26.17 -16.35
CA GLU A 884 7.38 -25.25 -17.31
C GLU A 884 8.58 -24.50 -16.69
N ILE A 885 8.48 -24.09 -15.42
CA ILE A 885 9.58 -23.48 -14.68
C ILE A 885 10.74 -24.47 -14.52
N PHE A 886 10.46 -25.72 -14.11
CA PHE A 886 11.47 -26.75 -13.96
C PHE A 886 12.02 -27.28 -15.28
N ALA A 887 11.36 -27.08 -16.41
CA ALA A 887 11.85 -27.49 -17.72
C ALA A 887 12.66 -26.40 -18.44
N GLY A 888 12.75 -25.19 -17.87
CA GLY A 888 13.46 -24.07 -18.47
C GLY A 888 14.99 -24.25 -18.48
N ASN A 889 15.62 -23.63 -19.48
CA ASN A 889 17.09 -23.56 -19.61
C ASN A 889 17.54 -22.14 -19.25
N TYR A 890 18.05 -21.98 -18.05
CA TYR A 890 18.46 -20.70 -17.48
C TYR A 890 19.98 -20.57 -17.48
N TRP A 891 20.47 -19.34 -17.52
CA TRP A 891 21.90 -19.09 -17.35
C TRP A 891 22.17 -17.72 -16.75
N VAL A 892 23.37 -17.56 -16.19
CA VAL A 892 23.91 -16.25 -15.78
C VAL A 892 25.25 -16.03 -16.49
N ASP A 893 25.48 -14.82 -16.99
CA ASP A 893 26.78 -14.44 -17.56
C ASP A 893 27.56 -13.67 -16.50
N ILE A 894 28.82 -14.04 -16.28
CA ILE A 894 29.69 -13.33 -15.33
C ILE A 894 29.88 -11.84 -15.68
N LYS A 895 29.55 -11.42 -16.91
CA LYS A 895 29.53 -10.02 -17.35
C LYS A 895 28.23 -9.27 -17.03
N ASP A 896 27.12 -9.96 -16.73
CA ASP A 896 25.82 -9.37 -16.34
C ASP A 896 25.16 -10.22 -15.23
N LEU A 897 25.73 -10.16 -14.02
CA LEU A 897 25.27 -10.93 -12.85
C LEU A 897 23.93 -10.45 -12.28
N ASP A 898 23.46 -9.26 -12.69
CA ASP A 898 22.20 -8.70 -12.18
C ASP A 898 20.98 -9.32 -12.90
N LYS A 899 21.18 -10.21 -13.88
CA LYS A 899 20.11 -10.87 -14.63
C LYS A 899 20.35 -12.37 -14.81
N ILE A 900 19.33 -13.14 -14.43
CA ILE A 900 19.19 -14.53 -14.87
C ILE A 900 18.48 -14.51 -16.23
N GLN A 901 19.06 -15.20 -17.19
CA GLN A 901 18.65 -15.20 -18.58
C GLN A 901 18.00 -16.54 -18.94
N GLY A 902 17.29 -16.57 -20.07
CA GLY A 902 16.42 -17.71 -20.42
C GLY A 902 15.04 -17.68 -19.74
N LEU A 903 14.74 -16.64 -18.96
CA LEU A 903 13.41 -16.40 -18.40
C LEU A 903 12.53 -15.71 -19.44
N SER A 904 11.51 -16.41 -19.96
CA SER A 904 10.48 -15.79 -20.80
C SER A 904 9.54 -14.91 -19.97
N GLU A 905 8.88 -13.95 -20.60
CA GLU A 905 7.91 -13.07 -19.92
C GLU A 905 6.75 -13.90 -19.30
N SER A 906 6.38 -15.03 -19.92
CA SER A 906 5.38 -15.95 -19.37
C SER A 906 5.86 -16.63 -18.09
N ILE A 907 7.11 -17.10 -18.04
CA ILE A 907 7.70 -17.72 -16.84
C ILE A 907 7.80 -16.70 -15.70
N ILE A 908 8.22 -15.46 -16.00
CA ILE A 908 8.29 -14.38 -15.01
C ILE A 908 6.91 -14.09 -14.39
N GLN A 909 5.87 -14.05 -15.23
CA GLN A 909 4.49 -13.86 -14.77
C GLN A 909 4.02 -15.03 -13.90
N SER A 910 4.31 -16.27 -14.31
CA SER A 910 3.97 -17.48 -13.54
C SER A 910 4.66 -17.50 -12.18
N ILE A 911 5.96 -17.19 -12.11
CA ILE A 911 6.70 -17.08 -10.85
C ILE A 911 6.08 -16.01 -9.95
N SER A 912 5.83 -14.81 -10.49
CA SER A 912 5.23 -13.71 -9.74
C SER A 912 3.86 -14.06 -9.17
N PHE A 913 3.05 -14.79 -9.95
CA PHE A 913 1.75 -15.27 -9.51
C PHE A 913 1.88 -16.33 -8.41
N LEU A 914 2.75 -17.33 -8.57
CA LEU A 914 2.95 -18.41 -7.60
C LEU A 914 3.44 -17.87 -6.26
N GLU A 915 4.37 -16.92 -6.28
CA GLU A 915 4.86 -16.23 -5.08
C GLU A 915 3.76 -15.42 -4.40
N ALA A 916 2.92 -14.71 -5.18
CA ALA A 916 1.78 -13.99 -4.63
C ALA A 916 0.69 -14.92 -4.07
N LEU A 917 0.47 -16.09 -4.70
CA LEU A 917 -0.55 -17.05 -4.29
C LEU A 917 -0.16 -17.76 -2.99
N TYR A 918 1.03 -18.36 -2.95
CA TYR A 918 1.51 -19.15 -1.81
C TYR A 918 2.22 -18.30 -0.74
N GLY A 919 2.49 -17.03 -1.00
CA GLY A 919 2.99 -16.06 -0.01
C GLY A 919 1.92 -15.53 0.95
N GLN A 920 0.64 -15.82 0.69
CA GLN A 920 -0.47 -15.45 1.58
C GLN A 920 -0.62 -16.49 2.70
N GLU A 921 -0.69 -16.02 3.94
CA GLU A 921 -0.89 -16.88 5.12
C GLU A 921 -2.22 -17.66 5.02
N GLY A 922 -2.17 -18.97 5.25
CA GLY A 922 -3.35 -19.85 5.19
C GLY A 922 -3.74 -20.33 3.78
N MET A 923 -3.13 -19.81 2.70
CA MET A 923 -3.56 -20.16 1.34
C MET A 923 -3.26 -21.60 0.95
N LYS A 924 -2.15 -22.15 1.43
CA LYS A 924 -1.82 -23.57 1.24
C LYS A 924 -2.94 -24.45 1.80
N GLU A 925 -3.32 -24.22 3.06
CA GLU A 925 -4.32 -24.99 3.79
C GLU A 925 -5.70 -24.86 3.14
N ILE A 926 -5.99 -23.70 2.53
CA ILE A 926 -7.23 -23.47 1.76
C ILE A 926 -7.22 -24.30 0.48
N LEU A 927 -6.17 -24.21 -0.34
CA LEU A 927 -6.08 -24.91 -1.63
C LEU A 927 -6.07 -26.44 -1.45
N GLU A 928 -5.35 -26.94 -0.45
CA GLU A 928 -5.27 -28.38 -0.16
C GLU A 928 -6.61 -28.99 0.30
N LYS A 929 -7.56 -28.17 0.78
CA LYS A 929 -8.93 -28.63 1.12
C LYS A 929 -9.78 -28.89 -0.11
N PHE A 930 -9.48 -28.27 -1.25
CA PHE A 930 -10.25 -28.48 -2.49
C PHE A 930 -9.89 -29.78 -3.19
N HIS A 931 -8.59 -30.09 -3.32
CA HIS A 931 -8.13 -31.30 -3.99
C HIS A 931 -6.69 -31.67 -3.59
N ASN A 932 -6.34 -32.97 -3.61
CA ASN A 932 -5.00 -33.43 -3.28
C ASN A 932 -3.93 -32.95 -4.28
N ASP A 933 -4.29 -32.64 -5.53
CA ASP A 933 -3.33 -32.17 -6.55
C ASP A 933 -2.67 -30.83 -6.19
N TYR A 934 -3.31 -30.03 -5.31
CA TYR A 934 -2.71 -28.81 -4.77
C TYR A 934 -1.55 -29.09 -3.81
N LYS A 935 -1.50 -30.26 -3.17
CA LYS A 935 -0.33 -30.68 -2.38
C LYS A 935 0.88 -30.90 -3.28
N THR A 936 0.66 -31.50 -4.44
CA THR A 936 1.71 -31.71 -5.46
C THR A 936 2.23 -30.36 -5.98
N ALA A 937 1.31 -29.44 -6.31
CA ALA A 937 1.69 -28.09 -6.74
C ALA A 937 2.46 -27.35 -5.65
N TYR A 938 2.01 -27.41 -4.39
CA TYR A 938 2.71 -26.76 -3.29
C TYR A 938 4.11 -27.34 -3.06
N SER A 939 4.26 -28.67 -3.07
CA SER A 939 5.57 -29.33 -2.92
C SER A 939 6.56 -28.89 -4.01
N LYS A 940 6.10 -28.82 -5.27
CA LYS A 940 6.90 -28.30 -6.38
C LYS A 940 7.26 -26.81 -6.19
N TYR A 941 6.31 -25.99 -5.75
CA TYR A 941 6.57 -24.57 -5.47
C TYR A 941 7.56 -24.38 -4.30
N ASP A 942 7.44 -25.14 -3.23
CA ASP A 942 8.33 -25.07 -2.06
C ASP A 942 9.78 -25.43 -2.45
N LYS A 943 9.92 -26.46 -3.30
CA LYS A 943 11.21 -26.81 -3.92
C LYS A 943 11.74 -25.67 -4.81
N PHE A 944 10.90 -25.09 -5.67
CA PHE A 944 11.29 -23.95 -6.51
C PHE A 944 11.76 -22.76 -5.67
N LYS A 945 11.00 -22.40 -4.62
CA LYS A 945 11.31 -21.29 -3.71
C LYS A 945 12.66 -21.49 -3.03
N THR A 946 12.92 -22.70 -2.55
CA THR A 946 14.20 -23.07 -1.93
C THR A 946 15.35 -22.96 -2.92
N ASN A 947 15.21 -23.59 -4.10
CA ASN A 947 16.22 -23.54 -5.15
C ASN A 947 16.53 -22.10 -5.61
N LYS A 948 15.51 -21.26 -5.75
CA LYS A 948 15.67 -19.84 -6.11
C LYS A 948 16.48 -19.08 -5.06
N ALA A 949 16.17 -19.28 -3.77
CA ALA A 949 16.89 -18.62 -2.68
C ALA A 949 18.37 -19.06 -2.64
N GLU A 950 18.63 -20.35 -2.78
CA GLU A 950 19.99 -20.90 -2.82
C GLU A 950 20.78 -20.38 -4.03
N LEU A 951 20.15 -20.30 -5.21
CA LEU A 951 20.78 -19.76 -6.40
C LEU A 951 21.14 -18.27 -6.25
N LEU A 952 20.21 -17.45 -5.73
CA LEU A 952 20.48 -16.03 -5.50
C LEU A 952 21.58 -15.81 -4.45
N ALA A 953 21.61 -16.63 -3.39
CA ALA A 953 22.69 -16.61 -2.40
C ALA A 953 24.04 -16.99 -3.05
N PHE A 954 24.08 -18.04 -3.88
CA PHE A 954 25.30 -18.41 -4.61
C PHE A 954 25.80 -17.27 -5.52
N ILE A 955 24.90 -16.64 -6.29
CA ILE A 955 25.27 -15.53 -7.19
C ILE A 955 25.84 -14.36 -6.39
N ASN A 956 25.16 -13.94 -5.33
CA ASN A 956 25.53 -12.74 -4.57
C ASN A 956 26.73 -12.97 -3.64
N ASP A 957 26.82 -14.12 -2.99
CA ASP A 957 27.80 -14.35 -1.91
C ASP A 957 29.07 -15.05 -2.40
N LYS A 958 29.04 -15.67 -3.59
CA LYS A 958 30.18 -16.43 -4.14
C LYS A 958 30.58 -15.97 -5.53
N LEU A 959 29.67 -16.00 -6.51
CA LEU A 959 30.00 -15.70 -7.90
C LEU A 959 30.41 -14.24 -8.08
N LYS A 960 29.63 -13.29 -7.55
CA LYS A 960 29.92 -11.86 -7.63
C LYS A 960 31.26 -11.47 -6.99
N PRO A 961 31.60 -11.90 -5.76
CA PRO A 961 32.93 -11.67 -5.19
C PRO A 961 34.08 -12.27 -6.01
N LEU A 962 33.89 -13.44 -6.63
CA LEU A 962 34.90 -14.04 -7.50
C LEU A 962 35.15 -13.17 -8.74
N VAL A 963 34.06 -12.68 -9.36
CA VAL A 963 34.13 -11.79 -10.53
C VAL A 963 34.79 -10.46 -10.18
N ASP A 964 34.39 -9.84 -9.07
CA ASP A 964 34.96 -8.57 -8.59
C ASP A 964 36.46 -8.72 -8.28
N SER A 965 36.84 -9.83 -7.65
CA SER A 965 38.25 -10.16 -7.35
C SER A 965 39.09 -10.25 -8.62
N SER A 966 38.61 -10.98 -9.64
CA SER A 966 39.30 -11.11 -10.93
C SER A 966 39.39 -9.78 -11.69
N ASN A 967 38.28 -9.03 -11.77
CA ASN A 967 38.26 -7.74 -12.48
C ASN A 967 39.20 -6.73 -11.81
N LYS A 968 39.21 -6.67 -10.48
CA LYS A 968 40.14 -5.82 -9.72
C LYS A 968 41.60 -6.22 -9.95
N ALA A 969 41.89 -7.52 -9.95
CA ALA A 969 43.24 -8.01 -10.25
C ALA A 969 43.68 -7.65 -11.68
N LEU A 970 42.77 -7.74 -12.65
CA LEU A 970 43.01 -7.36 -14.05
C LEU A 970 43.30 -5.86 -14.21
N ASP A 971 42.52 -5.00 -13.57
CA ASP A 971 42.72 -3.55 -13.63
C ASP A 971 44.07 -3.15 -12.99
N GLN A 972 44.40 -3.75 -11.84
CA GLN A 972 45.70 -3.56 -11.22
C GLN A 972 46.83 -4.10 -12.11
N LEU A 973 46.63 -5.25 -12.74
CA LEU A 973 47.61 -5.85 -13.64
C LEU A 973 47.91 -4.94 -14.83
N LYS A 974 46.89 -4.35 -15.46
CA LYS A 974 47.06 -3.37 -16.55
C LYS A 974 47.90 -2.16 -16.10
N ILE A 975 47.62 -1.62 -14.92
CA ILE A 975 48.38 -0.49 -14.36
C ILE A 975 49.84 -0.88 -14.09
N ILE A 976 50.06 -2.03 -13.45
CA ILE A 976 51.39 -2.53 -13.13
C ILE A 976 52.18 -2.83 -14.40
N GLN A 977 51.56 -3.34 -15.45
CA GLN A 977 52.19 -3.56 -16.76
C GLN A 977 52.70 -2.24 -17.38
N GLU A 978 51.91 -1.16 -17.35
CA GLU A 978 52.37 0.15 -17.84
C GLU A 978 53.46 0.78 -16.95
N GLN A 979 53.37 0.59 -15.63
CA GLN A 979 54.42 1.01 -14.70
C GLN A 979 55.72 0.23 -14.92
N LEU A 980 55.62 -1.09 -15.16
CA LEU A 980 56.74 -1.97 -15.46
C LEU A 980 57.41 -1.56 -16.76
N LYS A 981 56.63 -1.29 -17.82
CA LYS A 981 57.12 -0.74 -19.09
C LYS A 981 57.90 0.56 -18.90
N THR A 982 57.37 1.46 -18.08
CA THR A 982 58.03 2.73 -17.76
C THR A 982 59.31 2.53 -16.93
N ALA A 983 59.29 1.61 -15.97
CA ALA A 983 60.45 1.29 -15.14
C ALA A 983 61.58 0.64 -15.95
N ILE A 984 61.24 -0.27 -16.87
CA ILE A 984 62.17 -0.87 -17.84
C ILE A 984 62.82 0.23 -18.69
N ALA A 985 62.01 1.14 -19.25
CA ALA A 985 62.52 2.25 -20.06
C ALA A 985 63.45 3.17 -19.26
N LYS A 986 63.09 3.53 -18.02
CA LYS A 986 63.95 4.36 -17.15
C LYS A 986 65.27 3.68 -16.79
N TYR A 987 65.23 2.38 -16.50
CA TYR A 987 66.44 1.61 -16.25
C TYR A 987 67.33 1.59 -17.49
N ASN A 988 66.78 1.28 -18.67
CA ASN A 988 67.53 1.21 -19.92
C ASN A 988 68.08 2.59 -20.33
N ASP A 989 67.30 3.67 -20.23
CA ASP A 989 67.76 5.04 -20.50
C ASP A 989 68.91 5.46 -19.57
N TYR A 990 68.86 5.08 -18.30
CA TYR A 990 69.93 5.35 -17.35
C TYR A 990 71.19 4.54 -17.69
N VAL A 991 71.06 3.24 -17.97
CA VAL A 991 72.17 2.39 -18.43
C VAL A 991 72.81 2.95 -19.70
N LYS A 992 72.01 3.39 -20.66
CA LYS A 992 72.49 4.03 -21.90
C LYS A 992 73.29 5.30 -21.62
N LYS A 993 72.79 6.20 -20.76
CA LYS A 993 73.52 7.42 -20.36
C LYS A 993 74.82 7.11 -19.62
N VAL A 994 74.83 6.07 -18.77
CA VAL A 994 76.04 5.58 -18.11
C VAL A 994 77.04 5.02 -19.12
N ASN A 995 76.57 4.31 -20.16
CA ASN A 995 77.41 3.78 -21.22
C ASN A 995 77.99 4.90 -22.13
N GLU A 996 77.23 5.97 -22.37
CA GLU A 996 77.66 7.16 -23.13
C GLU A 996 78.63 8.06 -22.33
N ASN A 997 78.45 8.15 -21.00
CA ASN A 997 79.34 8.88 -20.10
C ASN A 997 79.52 8.14 -18.76
N PRO A 998 80.59 7.35 -18.60
CA PRO A 998 80.84 6.52 -17.42
C PRO A 998 80.96 7.28 -16.10
N ALA A 999 81.29 8.58 -16.15
CA ALA A 999 81.41 9.43 -14.95
C ALA A 999 80.06 9.72 -14.25
N ILE A 1000 78.93 9.43 -14.90
CA ILE A 1000 77.57 9.62 -14.36
C ILE A 1000 77.09 8.41 -13.55
N LYS A 1001 77.86 7.30 -13.54
CA LYS A 1001 77.48 6.05 -12.86
C LYS A 1001 77.32 6.25 -11.34
N ASN A 1002 76.11 6.09 -10.85
CA ASN A 1002 75.75 5.95 -9.44
C ASN A 1002 75.13 4.57 -9.19
N GLU A 1003 75.76 3.75 -8.34
CA GLU A 1003 75.35 2.36 -8.06
C GLU A 1003 74.06 2.28 -7.24
N GLU A 1004 73.85 3.20 -6.29
CA GLU A 1004 72.60 3.26 -5.52
C GLU A 1004 71.40 3.52 -6.44
N THR A 1005 71.56 4.39 -7.44
CA THR A 1005 70.52 4.72 -8.42
C THR A 1005 70.24 3.54 -9.35
N LEU A 1006 71.28 2.83 -9.82
CA LEU A 1006 71.13 1.64 -10.66
C LEU A 1006 70.40 0.51 -9.91
N ASN A 1007 70.80 0.24 -8.66
CA ASN A 1007 70.19 -0.77 -7.80
C ASN A 1007 68.75 -0.42 -7.44
N ALA A 1008 68.44 0.87 -7.20
CA ALA A 1008 67.08 1.32 -6.92
C ALA A 1008 66.13 1.15 -8.13
N LEU A 1009 66.58 1.52 -9.34
CA LEU A 1009 65.81 1.33 -10.57
C LEU A 1009 65.60 -0.16 -10.86
N LYS A 1010 66.62 -0.99 -10.61
CA LYS A 1010 66.56 -2.44 -10.74
C LYS A 1010 65.53 -3.07 -9.80
N ALA A 1011 65.61 -2.73 -8.51
CA ALA A 1011 64.68 -3.21 -7.50
C ALA A 1011 63.23 -2.78 -7.80
N GLN A 1012 63.03 -1.62 -8.43
CA GLN A 1012 61.71 -1.18 -8.87
C GLN A 1012 61.15 -2.05 -10.00
N VAL A 1013 61.98 -2.44 -11.00
CA VAL A 1013 61.57 -3.37 -12.07
C VAL A 1013 61.24 -4.75 -11.49
N ASP A 1014 62.08 -5.28 -10.59
CA ASP A 1014 61.85 -6.59 -9.95
C ASP A 1014 60.54 -6.64 -9.17
N LYS A 1015 60.30 -5.61 -8.34
CA LYS A 1015 59.08 -5.48 -7.55
C LYS A 1015 57.83 -5.46 -8.44
N LEU A 1016 57.82 -4.65 -9.49
CA LEU A 1016 56.67 -4.53 -10.40
C LEU A 1016 56.44 -5.83 -11.18
N ASN A 1017 57.52 -6.51 -11.61
CA ASN A 1017 57.43 -7.79 -12.30
C ASN A 1017 56.87 -8.90 -11.38
N GLN A 1018 57.29 -8.94 -10.12
CA GLN A 1018 56.75 -9.88 -9.13
C GLN A 1018 55.25 -9.64 -8.89
N ILE A 1019 54.85 -8.39 -8.60
CA ILE A 1019 53.44 -8.02 -8.39
C ILE A 1019 52.60 -8.40 -9.62
N SER A 1020 53.13 -8.17 -10.81
CA SER A 1020 52.46 -8.57 -12.05
C SER A 1020 52.23 -10.08 -12.14
N GLY A 1021 53.21 -10.90 -11.75
CA GLY A 1021 53.08 -12.36 -11.74
C GLY A 1021 52.06 -12.86 -10.71
N GLU A 1022 52.03 -12.24 -9.53
CA GLU A 1022 51.07 -12.57 -8.46
C GLU A 1022 49.63 -12.24 -8.86
N LEU A 1023 49.40 -11.08 -9.49
CA LEU A 1023 48.09 -10.67 -10.00
C LEU A 1023 47.61 -11.60 -11.12
N ALA A 1024 48.48 -11.95 -12.09
CA ALA A 1024 48.14 -12.88 -13.15
C ALA A 1024 47.82 -14.29 -12.62
N THR A 1025 48.55 -14.74 -11.60
CA THR A 1025 48.28 -16.02 -10.91
C THR A 1025 46.93 -15.99 -10.20
N THR A 1026 46.52 -14.85 -9.66
CA THR A 1026 45.23 -14.69 -8.98
C THR A 1026 44.07 -14.83 -9.98
N ILE A 1027 44.16 -14.17 -11.14
CA ILE A 1027 43.18 -14.31 -12.23
C ILE A 1027 43.10 -15.77 -12.70
N ALA A 1028 44.24 -16.44 -12.89
CA ALA A 1028 44.28 -17.84 -13.31
C ALA A 1028 43.63 -18.79 -12.28
N LYS A 1029 43.88 -18.58 -10.98
CA LYS A 1029 43.22 -19.36 -9.91
C LYS A 1029 41.71 -19.15 -9.89
N ASN A 1030 41.27 -17.91 -10.00
CA ASN A 1030 39.84 -17.61 -10.05
C ASN A 1030 39.18 -18.22 -11.30
N GLN A 1031 39.89 -18.28 -12.43
CA GLN A 1031 39.40 -18.95 -13.65
C GLN A 1031 39.20 -20.46 -13.44
N ILE A 1032 40.10 -21.13 -12.72
CA ILE A 1032 39.93 -22.55 -12.35
C ILE A 1032 38.70 -22.72 -11.46
N THR A 1033 38.56 -21.87 -10.43
CA THR A 1033 37.38 -21.91 -9.55
C THR A 1033 36.07 -21.65 -10.31
N LEU A 1034 36.07 -20.70 -11.24
CA LEU A 1034 34.92 -20.43 -12.10
C LEU A 1034 34.57 -21.66 -12.93
N LYS A 1035 35.56 -22.35 -13.50
CA LYS A 1035 35.35 -23.56 -14.29
C LYS A 1035 34.75 -24.70 -13.44
N ASP A 1036 35.28 -24.92 -12.23
CA ASP A 1036 34.72 -25.91 -11.30
C ASP A 1036 33.25 -25.59 -10.97
N TRP A 1037 32.90 -24.31 -10.81
CA TRP A 1037 31.53 -23.89 -10.55
C TRP A 1037 30.63 -23.98 -11.78
N GLN A 1038 31.15 -23.73 -12.98
CA GLN A 1038 30.43 -23.92 -14.23
C GLN A 1038 30.04 -25.37 -14.43
N ASP A 1039 30.98 -26.30 -14.21
CA ASP A 1039 30.77 -27.73 -14.35
C ASP A 1039 29.78 -28.22 -13.28
N LYS A 1040 29.99 -27.83 -12.01
CA LYS A 1040 29.08 -28.19 -10.91
C LYS A 1040 27.65 -27.66 -11.09
N ALA A 1041 27.49 -26.42 -11.55
CA ALA A 1041 26.17 -25.82 -11.77
C ALA A 1041 25.39 -26.55 -12.88
N SER A 1042 26.08 -26.95 -13.95
CA SER A 1042 25.50 -27.76 -15.02
C SER A 1042 25.12 -29.16 -14.52
N ASP A 1043 25.99 -29.82 -13.77
CA ASP A 1043 25.75 -31.18 -13.25
C ASP A 1043 24.59 -31.22 -12.25
N ASP A 1044 24.62 -30.35 -11.24
CA ASP A 1044 23.61 -30.31 -10.17
C ASP A 1044 22.21 -29.93 -10.71
N SER A 1045 22.15 -29.21 -11.85
CA SER A 1045 20.91 -28.80 -12.52
C SER A 1045 20.51 -29.70 -13.68
N ASN A 1046 21.26 -30.77 -13.99
CA ASN A 1046 21.05 -31.62 -15.17
C ASN A 1046 20.99 -30.80 -16.48
N GLY A 1047 21.87 -29.81 -16.61
CA GLY A 1047 21.99 -28.92 -17.76
C GLY A 1047 20.97 -27.78 -17.85
N GLN A 1048 20.06 -27.65 -16.87
CA GLN A 1048 18.99 -26.64 -16.88
C GLN A 1048 19.46 -25.27 -16.40
N PHE A 1049 20.58 -25.20 -15.67
CA PHE A 1049 21.22 -23.95 -15.27
C PHE A 1049 22.71 -23.97 -15.61
N THR A 1050 23.19 -22.93 -16.28
CA THR A 1050 24.61 -22.80 -16.63
C THR A 1050 25.18 -21.42 -16.27
N ILE A 1051 26.46 -21.38 -15.96
CA ILE A 1051 27.21 -20.12 -15.77
C ILE A 1051 28.05 -19.89 -17.03
N LYS A 1052 27.96 -18.72 -17.63
CA LYS A 1052 28.65 -18.38 -18.88
C LYS A 1052 29.73 -17.32 -18.69
N GLY A 1053 30.73 -17.37 -19.57
CA GLY A 1053 31.83 -16.41 -19.64
C GLY A 1053 33.15 -16.92 -19.04
N GLN A 1054 34.18 -16.09 -19.17
CA GLN A 1054 35.54 -16.32 -18.70
C GLN A 1054 36.19 -14.99 -18.30
N PHE A 1055 37.16 -15.04 -17.39
CA PHE A 1055 37.91 -13.84 -16.99
C PHE A 1055 38.91 -13.43 -18.07
N ASP A 1056 38.92 -12.13 -18.37
CA ASP A 1056 39.92 -11.55 -19.25
C ASP A 1056 41.30 -11.52 -18.57
N ASN A 1057 42.38 -11.62 -19.35
CA ASN A 1057 43.75 -11.49 -18.87
C ASN A 1057 44.62 -10.74 -19.89
N VAL A 1058 45.79 -10.25 -19.47
CA VAL A 1058 46.73 -9.52 -20.35
C VAL A 1058 48.05 -10.26 -20.46
N ALA A 1059 48.71 -10.13 -21.62
CA ALA A 1059 50.06 -10.64 -21.82
C ALA A 1059 51.05 -9.91 -20.90
N LEU A 1060 51.88 -10.66 -20.18
CA LEU A 1060 52.87 -10.07 -19.28
C LEU A 1060 54.13 -9.65 -20.03
N LEU A 1061 54.58 -8.42 -19.81
CA LEU A 1061 55.88 -7.92 -20.24
C LEU A 1061 57.00 -8.72 -19.57
N ILE A 1062 57.94 -9.18 -20.39
CA ILE A 1062 59.19 -9.78 -19.93
C ILE A 1062 60.24 -8.67 -19.90
N PRO A 1063 60.80 -8.29 -18.73
CA PRO A 1063 61.76 -7.21 -18.65
C PRO A 1063 63.04 -7.50 -19.47
N ASP A 1064 63.26 -6.75 -20.54
CA ASP A 1064 64.51 -6.76 -21.31
C ASP A 1064 65.36 -5.56 -20.89
N LEU A 1065 66.40 -5.82 -20.10
CA LEU A 1065 67.19 -4.79 -19.44
C LEU A 1065 68.61 -4.70 -20.03
N GLU A 1066 69.00 -3.49 -20.42
CA GLU A 1066 70.31 -3.19 -21.00
C GLU A 1066 71.45 -3.45 -19.99
N LYS A 1067 72.63 -3.81 -20.53
CA LYS A 1067 73.86 -4.06 -19.74
C LYS A 1067 74.77 -2.83 -19.71
N VAL A 1068 75.37 -2.53 -18.56
CA VAL A 1068 76.39 -1.48 -18.42
C VAL A 1068 77.73 -1.99 -18.99
N THR A 1069 78.37 -1.24 -19.90
CA THR A 1069 79.57 -1.66 -20.66
C THR A 1069 80.89 -1.15 -20.08
N THR A 1070 80.88 -0.33 -19.02
CA THR A 1070 82.11 0.15 -18.36
C THR A 1070 82.40 -0.57 -17.04
N ASN A 1071 83.54 -1.28 -17.08
CA ASN A 1071 84.10 -2.22 -16.11
C ASN A 1071 83.28 -3.49 -15.85
N GLY A 1072 83.84 -4.60 -16.33
CA GLY A 1072 83.32 -5.94 -16.18
C GLY A 1072 83.11 -6.33 -14.72
N ASN A 1073 81.88 -6.70 -14.42
CA ASN A 1073 81.56 -7.96 -13.78
C ASN A 1073 80.18 -8.39 -14.30
N GLU A 1074 80.14 -9.59 -14.87
CA GLU A 1074 78.91 -10.25 -15.28
C GLU A 1074 78.07 -10.56 -14.05
N ASN A 1075 76.90 -9.92 -13.90
CA ASN A 1075 75.89 -10.39 -12.96
C ASN A 1075 74.84 -11.19 -13.73
N ASP A 1076 75.10 -12.49 -13.79
CA ASP A 1076 74.31 -13.53 -14.48
C ASP A 1076 73.06 -13.98 -13.69
N GLU A 1077 72.64 -13.22 -12.68
CA GLU A 1077 71.46 -13.56 -11.86
C GLU A 1077 70.12 -13.15 -12.50
N TYR A 1078 70.11 -12.20 -13.44
CA TYR A 1078 68.86 -11.66 -13.97
C TYR A 1078 68.13 -12.58 -14.96
N GLN A 1079 68.89 -13.45 -15.65
CA GLN A 1079 68.28 -14.52 -16.47
C GLN A 1079 67.67 -15.64 -15.62
N LYS A 1080 68.06 -15.81 -14.35
CA LYS A 1080 67.50 -16.85 -13.47
C LYS A 1080 66.11 -16.49 -12.93
N ILE A 1081 65.89 -15.24 -12.54
CA ILE A 1081 64.58 -14.75 -12.05
C ILE A 1081 63.55 -14.70 -13.20
N SER A 1082 63.96 -14.22 -14.38
CA SER A 1082 63.10 -14.20 -15.58
C SER A 1082 62.72 -15.62 -16.05
N ARG A 1083 63.62 -16.61 -15.91
CA ARG A 1083 63.33 -18.03 -16.19
C ARG A 1083 62.44 -18.69 -15.12
N GLN A 1084 62.52 -18.29 -13.84
CA GLN A 1084 61.63 -18.78 -12.80
C GLN A 1084 60.18 -18.31 -12.99
N ILE A 1085 59.98 -17.07 -13.42
CA ILE A 1085 58.64 -16.51 -13.72
C ILE A 1085 58.06 -17.10 -15.00
N ALA A 1086 58.86 -17.30 -16.05
CA ALA A 1086 58.44 -17.99 -17.28
C ALA A 1086 58.07 -19.47 -17.04
N ASN A 1087 58.68 -20.14 -16.05
CA ASN A 1087 58.31 -21.51 -15.68
C ASN A 1087 57.01 -21.59 -14.86
N LEU A 1088 56.66 -20.56 -14.07
CA LEU A 1088 55.35 -20.46 -13.41
C LEU A 1088 54.21 -20.26 -14.43
N GLN A 1089 54.49 -19.60 -15.56
CA GLN A 1089 53.54 -19.42 -16.67
C GLN A 1089 53.33 -20.69 -17.52
N LYS A 1090 54.25 -21.66 -17.50
CA LYS A 1090 54.10 -22.94 -18.22
C LYS A 1090 53.16 -23.94 -17.53
N GLN A 1091 52.66 -23.66 -16.33
CA GLN A 1091 51.75 -24.55 -15.59
C GLN A 1091 50.26 -24.20 -15.76
N THR A 1092 49.89 -23.22 -16.59
CA THR A 1092 48.49 -22.99 -16.95
C THR A 1092 48.17 -23.80 -18.22
N PRO A 1093 47.26 -24.80 -18.18
CA PRO A 1093 46.98 -25.63 -19.34
C PRO A 1093 46.29 -24.79 -20.43
N THR A 1094 46.78 -24.90 -21.66
CA THR A 1094 46.09 -24.41 -22.86
C THR A 1094 44.93 -25.36 -23.17
N PHE A 1095 43.69 -24.87 -23.14
CA PHE A 1095 42.52 -25.61 -23.60
C PHE A 1095 41.99 -24.98 -24.89
N GLU A 1096 41.97 -25.75 -25.97
CA GLU A 1096 41.29 -25.41 -27.23
C GLU A 1096 39.82 -25.79 -27.15
N TYR A 1097 38.91 -24.89 -27.55
CA TYR A 1097 37.54 -25.24 -27.95
C TYR A 1097 37.03 -24.33 -29.08
N GLU A 1098 36.18 -24.94 -29.90
CA GLU A 1098 35.69 -24.53 -31.22
C GLU A 1098 35.02 -23.15 -31.26
N GLU A 1099 35.38 -22.35 -32.27
CA GLU A 1099 34.73 -21.09 -32.63
C GLU A 1099 33.37 -21.40 -33.28
N GLU A 1100 32.26 -21.00 -32.64
CA GLU A 1100 30.98 -20.85 -33.32
C GLU A 1100 30.98 -19.54 -34.12
N GLU A 1101 30.82 -19.70 -35.44
CA GLU A 1101 30.76 -18.66 -36.46
C GLU A 1101 29.72 -17.58 -36.14
N THR A 1102 30.16 -16.32 -36.18
CA THR A 1102 29.28 -15.17 -36.36
C THR A 1102 28.92 -15.02 -37.84
N GLU A 1103 27.70 -15.38 -38.23
CA GLU A 1103 27.16 -14.97 -39.53
C GLU A 1103 26.58 -13.54 -39.45
N GLU A 1104 27.25 -12.61 -40.14
CA GLU A 1104 26.64 -11.40 -40.70
C GLU A 1104 25.81 -11.80 -41.94
N VAL A 1105 24.57 -11.31 -42.05
CA VAL A 1105 23.77 -11.45 -43.27
C VAL A 1105 23.50 -10.07 -43.90
N GLU A 1106 24.19 -9.81 -45.01
CA GLU A 1106 23.84 -8.81 -46.02
C GLU A 1106 22.72 -9.33 -46.96
N GLU A 1107 21.85 -8.42 -47.39
CA GLU A 1107 20.90 -8.62 -48.48
C GLU A 1107 21.62 -8.69 -49.84
N ALA A 1108 21.46 -9.77 -50.61
CA ALA A 1108 21.00 -9.74 -52.01
C ALA A 1108 21.08 -11.09 -52.75
N SER A 1109 20.03 -11.33 -53.54
CA SER A 1109 19.98 -12.08 -54.82
C SER A 1109 19.39 -13.49 -54.86
N LEU A 1110 18.47 -13.63 -55.83
CA LEU A 1110 17.62 -14.76 -56.21
C LEU A 1110 18.39 -15.90 -56.92
N ASN A 1111 17.99 -17.17 -56.74
CA ASN A 1111 17.45 -18.06 -57.81
C ASN A 1111 17.35 -19.57 -57.45
N GLN A 1112 16.13 -20.10 -57.52
CA GLN A 1112 15.68 -21.36 -58.18
C GLN A 1112 16.60 -22.63 -58.26
N LYS A 1113 16.17 -23.78 -57.66
CA LYS A 1113 15.63 -25.02 -58.33
C LYS A 1113 15.81 -26.35 -57.53
N ASN A 1114 14.68 -27.06 -57.36
CA ASN A 1114 14.37 -28.50 -57.58
C ASN A 1114 14.99 -29.71 -56.79
N LYS A 1115 14.08 -30.39 -56.05
CA LYS A 1115 13.75 -31.84 -55.97
C LYS A 1115 14.78 -32.95 -55.58
N ALA A 1116 14.51 -33.55 -54.40
CA ALA A 1116 14.07 -34.94 -54.12
C ALA A 1116 14.96 -36.18 -54.40
N CYS A 1117 15.15 -37.03 -53.35
CA CYS A 1117 14.76 -38.46 -53.34
C CYS A 1117 14.67 -39.10 -51.92
N ILE A 1118 13.64 -39.94 -51.77
CA ILE A 1118 13.32 -40.91 -50.70
C ILE A 1118 13.78 -42.33 -51.15
N VAL A 1119 13.67 -43.32 -50.24
CA VAL A 1119 13.69 -44.82 -50.30
C VAL A 1119 15.01 -45.56 -49.97
N SER A 1120 15.03 -46.67 -49.20
CA SER A 1120 13.96 -47.62 -48.79
C SER A 1120 14.21 -48.32 -47.45
N ASP A 1121 13.11 -48.80 -46.86
CA ASP A 1121 13.06 -49.61 -45.65
C ASP A 1121 13.75 -50.99 -45.71
N ASN A 1122 14.46 -51.20 -44.59
CA ASN A 1122 14.70 -52.41 -43.81
C ASN A 1122 16.01 -53.16 -44.08
N PHE A 1123 16.54 -53.84 -43.04
CA PHE A 1123 17.51 -54.97 -42.86
C PHE A 1123 18.65 -55.25 -43.82
N LYS A 1124 18.92 -54.31 -44.69
CA LYS A 1124 19.21 -54.75 -46.04
C LYS A 1124 20.25 -53.83 -46.70
N THR A 1125 21.50 -53.94 -46.22
CA THR A 1125 22.82 -53.72 -46.89
C THR A 1125 23.48 -52.32 -47.02
N MET A 1126 24.81 -52.36 -47.28
CA MET A 1126 25.90 -51.38 -47.09
C MET A 1126 26.16 -50.35 -48.24
N ASN A 1127 26.81 -49.22 -47.86
CA ASN A 1127 27.72 -48.31 -48.59
C ASN A 1127 27.15 -47.42 -49.74
N PRO A 1128 27.88 -46.40 -50.26
CA PRO A 1128 28.30 -45.11 -49.67
C PRO A 1128 27.93 -43.86 -50.55
N CYS A 1129 28.13 -42.64 -50.01
CA CYS A 1129 28.41 -41.35 -50.69
C CYS A 1129 27.36 -40.54 -51.52
N VAL A 1130 27.18 -39.27 -51.06
CA VAL A 1130 27.19 -37.96 -51.80
C VAL A 1130 25.87 -37.28 -52.24
N VAL A 1131 25.59 -36.15 -51.54
CA VAL A 1131 25.03 -34.82 -51.92
C VAL A 1131 23.58 -34.64 -52.43
N GLY A 1132 22.78 -33.90 -51.62
CA GLY A 1132 22.12 -32.64 -52.06
C GLY A 1132 20.59 -32.47 -51.93
N SER A 1133 20.15 -31.59 -50.99
CA SER A 1133 18.92 -30.73 -50.97
C SER A 1133 17.51 -31.38 -50.89
N PHE A 1134 16.55 -30.89 -50.09
CA PHE A 1134 16.19 -29.50 -49.72
C PHE A 1134 16.11 -29.26 -48.22
#